data_AF-B4GJ78-F1
#
_entry.id   AF-B4GJ78-F1
#
_cell.length_a   1.000
_cell.length_b   1.000
_cell.length_c   1.000
_cell.angle_alpha   90.00
_cell.angle_beta   90.00
_cell.angle_gamma   90.00
#
_symmetry.space_group_name_H-M   'P 1'
#
loop_
_entity.id
_entity.type
_entity.pdbx_description
1 polymer ?
#
loop_
_entity_poly.entity_id
_entity_poly.type
_entity_poly.pdbx_seq_one_letter_code
_entity_poly.pdbx_strand_id
1 'polypeptide(L)'
;MTRWTLLKLILALPLIFAVDKIKAPRKESPPQKENGNNYYIETSECRILNTQQMSKNATNSIKDDDYEKCSQDDDLITTDFHDEHQRYVMLINDLVSQLIVEYNCSYREIGRRKNIGLKKVPFQNGYVVPHNVESMTVTCSNSLGEVLQTRTLALVQPRRGRQPPISKCRKPNVIMMGIGSISRTIFRQNFPEFSKRLQMEGWYEMQGYGRVDKGLMPNLMAILSGYIPQTWQNIGCHSKKQGCLETLPLIWNHFKQRGYLTAYAEDVSYQNVFNFEKSSLDYYAKGIDTKVPTDCIGRMMNIRYVYEFCQQFLERHMTTESQQPLFGLFRTNSSSYDLFADGTILEPFIMEYFLSFIELGLFKESIVIIFSDEGQGSSHEETLPMLFIWLPPWFRAEHPEAVQALQINSQRLTSPYDLHLTLQYILELGEKWPHAVEELEDCPKCQTLLAPINESRACPDAGISDETCPCGIYKSLATRHTEHLPLGTLLVRSINDYLHHRNLQEFCCNFTLKSVSAVSMRVEERQSSSYINTYRVTFSVNRQLYDRTNSNHPEFSGSIRYNHKLKTMDYLNDQLLRKKPIQDVHDIVRSSYDHLRHLHILYVSQSAVNLTLRTLERKPKDMTYTCGYRRITTNPMGLYINGSINRAVETPFHDTYIVPEDVMGLIAICKDSRGDVLQVQPFTFVQSIHQSSNQQPKSHRRPSVIMFGFNGMTPNDFRSTLDDMPGLKSNREGWFEMQNYKRMGENSYINLMALISGYSPSAVHNLQSASDMDAMPFIWKQYKEKGYLTAYAEDLTLIRKFAFEFGEQPVDYYLRPFMRGIADSLHLRNRSTEYHGLGRRLYVDYVYDYCQQLLERYLNHTQPFFGLFWTSNFVTEQNRPKREPTLMDYIKRFEQLGLFSEAIVIFFSDHVCHPMLFVWLPSWVRLQYPDISVALAINTQRMTSPHDLYLTLQDILNLGTKVAAHLLQPEGCPTCLTLFKEIPTNRTCHEAGRSENYCDCASSMELLQEETEMLPLGWLLVDSLNNYLRSRNLINRCEAFSLQKVESIHQHSSSLKSSTIKYRVRFTTQPKAARFLATVLYNHDTNQLVNVSVPTFGRLLRYTHQSKCVKDGNDKKFCVCKSLPKKKKKRRILRRRKNKPDAKKQKLLKSMDSLMKKVEKIEKLNALSRQQIKVEMRKLKEGILTSTTAPEWITYLEPSTTPMSDVIETHVNFPLTLNF
;
A
#
# COMPACT_ATOMS: atom_id res chain seq x y z
N MET A 1 -4.92 -70.56 -51.07
CA MET A 1 -3.81 -69.81 -50.44
C MET A 1 -3.98 -69.87 -48.92
N THR A 2 -4.09 -71.04 -48.31
CA THR A 2 -3.02 -71.98 -47.93
C THR A 2 -1.95 -71.39 -47.02
N ARG A 3 -2.05 -71.79 -45.74
CA ARG A 3 -0.94 -72.25 -44.89
C ARG A 3 0.34 -71.42 -44.99
N TRP A 4 0.43 -70.24 -44.38
CA TRP A 4 1.72 -69.68 -43.90
C TRP A 4 1.51 -68.49 -42.94
N THR A 5 0.29 -67.93 -42.80
CA THR A 5 0.01 -66.80 -41.88
C THR A 5 -0.54 -67.20 -40.50
N LEU A 6 -1.07 -68.41 -40.31
CA LEU A 6 -1.46 -68.91 -38.98
C LEU A 6 -0.25 -69.29 -38.08
N LEU A 7 0.97 -69.36 -38.64
CA LEU A 7 2.17 -69.85 -37.94
C LEU A 7 3.09 -68.75 -37.38
N LYS A 8 2.89 -67.47 -37.74
CA LYS A 8 3.67 -66.35 -37.18
C LYS A 8 2.98 -65.61 -36.02
N LEU A 9 1.71 -65.91 -35.74
CA LEU A 9 1.00 -65.42 -34.55
C LEU A 9 1.17 -66.32 -33.31
N ILE A 10 1.86 -67.47 -33.42
CA ILE A 10 1.99 -68.48 -32.34
C ILE A 10 3.33 -68.39 -31.58
N LEU A 11 4.27 -67.50 -31.96
CA LEU A 11 5.61 -67.45 -31.33
C LEU A 11 6.10 -66.09 -30.82
N ALA A 12 5.25 -65.04 -30.75
CA ALA A 12 5.69 -63.75 -30.19
C ALA A 12 4.58 -62.88 -29.59
N LEU A 13 3.68 -63.44 -28.78
CA LEU A 13 2.88 -62.66 -27.81
C LEU A 13 2.58 -63.44 -26.50
N PRO A 14 3.59 -63.94 -25.76
CA PRO A 14 3.46 -64.24 -24.34
C PRO A 14 4.29 -63.26 -23.51
N LEU A 15 3.68 -62.12 -23.19
CA LEU A 15 3.98 -61.37 -21.97
C LEU A 15 2.69 -60.63 -21.64
N ILE A 16 2.24 -60.80 -20.40
CA ILE A 16 1.00 -60.29 -19.77
C ILE A 16 -0.13 -61.36 -19.81
N PHE A 17 -0.31 -62.03 -18.66
CA PHE A 17 -1.29 -63.08 -18.28
C PHE A 17 -0.83 -64.55 -18.28
N ALA A 18 -0.01 -64.94 -17.29
CA ALA A 18 -0.43 -65.85 -16.20
C ALA A 18 0.79 -66.45 -15.46
N VAL A 19 1.19 -65.84 -14.34
CA VAL A 19 1.74 -66.56 -13.19
C VAL A 19 1.05 -66.00 -11.95
N ASP A 20 0.19 -66.82 -11.39
CA ASP A 20 -0.34 -66.65 -10.06
C ASP A 20 0.63 -67.32 -9.07
N LYS A 21 0.85 -66.64 -7.93
CA LYS A 21 1.64 -67.04 -6.74
C LYS A 21 3.16 -66.99 -6.85
N ILE A 22 3.76 -65.95 -6.23
CA ILE A 22 4.62 -66.09 -5.05
C ILE A 22 4.86 -64.71 -4.42
N LYS A 23 4.57 -64.65 -3.12
CA LYS A 23 4.91 -63.60 -2.15
C LYS A 23 4.30 -62.22 -2.42
N ALA A 24 3.16 -62.01 -1.76
CA ALA A 24 2.89 -60.73 -1.13
C ALA A 24 4.21 -60.15 -0.60
N PRO A 25 4.68 -58.97 -1.03
CA PRO A 25 5.47 -58.19 -0.11
C PRO A 25 4.59 -58.10 1.13
N ARG A 26 5.15 -58.46 2.30
CA ARG A 26 4.50 -58.21 3.57
C ARG A 26 3.76 -56.88 3.43
N LYS A 27 2.47 -56.86 3.74
CA LYS A 27 1.89 -55.68 4.37
C LYS A 27 2.70 -55.46 5.65
N GLU A 28 3.93 -54.99 5.52
CA GLU A 28 4.25 -53.74 6.15
C GLU A 28 3.38 -52.74 5.40
N SER A 29 2.10 -52.70 5.80
CA SER A 29 1.54 -51.41 6.13
C SER A 29 2.70 -50.67 6.80
N PRO A 30 3.20 -49.53 6.28
CA PRO A 30 3.94 -48.65 7.18
C PRO A 30 3.01 -48.60 8.38
N PRO A 31 3.46 -49.04 9.57
CA PRO A 31 2.55 -49.22 10.68
C PRO A 31 1.70 -47.98 10.65
N GLN A 32 0.39 -48.14 10.49
CA GLN A 32 -0.48 -47.18 11.11
C GLN A 32 -0.11 -47.35 12.58
N LYS A 33 0.99 -46.69 12.96
CA LYS A 33 1.01 -45.86 14.11
C LYS A 33 -0.28 -45.07 13.96
N GLU A 34 -1.34 -45.64 14.53
CA GLU A 34 -2.08 -45.01 15.60
C GLU A 34 -1.06 -44.35 16.56
N ASN A 35 -0.29 -43.38 16.04
CA ASN A 35 0.23 -42.30 16.83
C ASN A 35 -1.00 -41.46 17.02
N GLY A 36 -1.43 -41.32 18.27
CA GLY A 36 -2.49 -40.41 18.68
C GLY A 36 -2.15 -38.98 18.32
N ASN A 37 -2.29 -38.62 17.04
CA ASN A 37 -2.28 -37.25 16.60
C ASN A 37 -3.69 -36.71 16.82
N ASN A 38 -3.85 -36.01 17.94
CA ASN A 38 -5.10 -35.36 18.34
C ASN A 38 -5.48 -34.17 17.42
N TYR A 39 -4.84 -33.98 16.27
CA TYR A 39 -4.95 -32.79 15.41
C TYR A 39 -5.13 -33.14 13.91
N TYR A 40 -6.01 -32.40 13.22
CA TYR A 40 -6.19 -32.42 11.75
C TYR A 40 -5.13 -31.59 11.02
N ILE A 41 -4.78 -30.44 11.58
CA ILE A 41 -3.67 -29.61 11.12
C ILE A 41 -2.70 -29.52 12.29
N GLU A 42 -1.45 -29.88 12.05
CA GLU A 42 -0.37 -29.75 13.03
C GLU A 42 0.83 -29.13 12.36
N THR A 43 0.87 -27.80 12.34
CA THR A 43 2.01 -27.02 11.85
C THR A 43 2.61 -26.20 12.99
N SER A 44 3.73 -25.52 12.72
CA SER A 44 4.42 -24.70 13.73
C SER A 44 3.53 -23.59 14.29
N GLU A 45 2.66 -23.00 13.47
CA GLU A 45 1.82 -21.84 13.81
C GLU A 45 0.31 -22.14 13.87
N CYS A 46 -0.14 -23.29 13.35
CA CYS A 46 -1.54 -23.68 13.38
C CYS A 46 -1.72 -25.12 13.87
N ARG A 47 -2.53 -25.29 14.92
CA ARG A 47 -2.99 -26.61 15.38
C ARG A 47 -4.51 -26.63 15.44
N ILE A 48 -5.14 -27.56 14.73
CA ILE A 48 -6.60 -27.75 14.68
C ILE A 48 -6.91 -29.14 15.22
N LEU A 49 -7.67 -29.23 16.31
CA LEU A 49 -7.98 -30.50 16.97
C LEU A 49 -8.83 -31.43 16.10
N ASN A 50 -8.56 -32.73 16.20
CA ASN A 50 -9.39 -33.78 15.65
C ASN A 50 -10.54 -34.07 16.62
N THR A 51 -11.66 -33.36 16.44
CA THR A 51 -12.85 -33.46 17.31
C THR A 51 -13.65 -34.75 17.15
N GLN A 52 -13.28 -35.66 16.22
CA GLN A 52 -13.94 -36.97 16.10
C GLN A 52 -13.84 -37.83 17.37
N GLN A 53 -12.90 -37.53 18.29
CA GLN A 53 -12.83 -38.19 19.60
C GLN A 53 -13.77 -37.61 20.65
N MET A 54 -14.33 -36.40 20.45
CA MET A 54 -15.17 -35.72 21.45
C MET A 54 -16.69 -35.92 21.25
N SER A 55 -17.14 -36.43 20.10
CA SER A 55 -18.58 -36.54 19.78
C SER A 55 -19.21 -37.93 19.95
N LYS A 56 -18.58 -38.85 20.69
CA LYS A 56 -19.28 -40.10 21.09
C LYS A 56 -20.39 -39.88 22.13
N ASN A 57 -20.49 -38.69 22.73
CA ASN A 57 -21.42 -38.42 23.84
C ASN A 57 -22.47 -37.33 23.57
N ALA A 58 -22.74 -36.97 22.31
CA ALA A 58 -23.79 -36.00 21.97
C ALA A 58 -24.89 -36.63 21.11
N THR A 59 -25.50 -37.71 21.59
CA THR A 59 -26.84 -38.12 21.17
C THR A 59 -27.86 -37.26 21.90
N ASN A 60 -28.10 -36.05 21.41
CA ASN A 60 -29.29 -35.30 21.80
C ASN A 60 -30.42 -35.67 20.84
N SER A 61 -31.39 -36.39 21.39
CA SER A 61 -32.70 -36.67 20.83
C SER A 61 -33.40 -35.37 20.40
N ILE A 62 -33.48 -35.12 19.10
CA ILE A 62 -34.41 -34.16 18.53
C ILE A 62 -35.67 -34.94 18.18
N LYS A 63 -36.82 -34.44 18.66
CA LYS A 63 -38.12 -35.06 18.42
C LYS A 63 -38.56 -34.80 16.98
N ASP A 64 -39.05 -35.87 16.39
CA ASP A 64 -39.57 -36.05 15.03
C ASP A 64 -40.97 -35.43 14.88
N ASP A 65 -41.08 -34.10 14.97
CA ASP A 65 -42.35 -33.39 14.75
C ASP A 65 -42.21 -32.39 13.58
N ASP A 66 -42.92 -32.69 12.48
CA ASP A 66 -43.25 -31.85 11.30
C ASP A 66 -42.29 -31.78 10.07
N TYR A 67 -41.80 -32.90 9.53
CA TYR A 67 -41.36 -32.94 8.12
C TYR A 67 -42.53 -33.22 7.15
N GLU A 68 -42.93 -32.21 6.38
CA GLU A 68 -43.93 -32.34 5.31
C GLU A 68 -43.25 -32.87 4.03
N LYS A 69 -43.38 -34.18 3.73
CA LYS A 69 -42.86 -34.78 2.48
C LYS A 69 -43.45 -34.06 1.26
N CYS A 70 -42.61 -33.58 0.34
CA CYS A 70 -43.08 -33.10 -0.97
C CYS A 70 -43.87 -34.24 -1.68
N SER A 71 -45.01 -33.94 -2.30
CA SER A 71 -45.88 -34.94 -2.97
C SER A 71 -45.08 -35.81 -3.95
N GLN A 72 -45.29 -37.14 -3.88
CA GLN A 72 -44.64 -38.16 -4.71
C GLN A 72 -45.49 -38.59 -5.92
N ASP A 73 -46.56 -37.86 -6.25
CA ASP A 73 -47.45 -38.20 -7.36
C ASP A 73 -46.78 -37.97 -8.73
N ASP A 74 -47.17 -38.74 -9.75
CA ASP A 74 -46.65 -38.59 -11.11
C ASP A 74 -46.82 -37.14 -11.64
N ASP A 75 -45.77 -36.65 -12.31
CA ASP A 75 -45.76 -35.31 -12.89
C ASP A 75 -46.74 -35.21 -14.08
N LEU A 76 -47.73 -34.31 -13.97
CA LEU A 76 -48.60 -33.89 -15.07
C LEU A 76 -47.83 -33.08 -16.12
N ILE A 77 -46.76 -32.37 -15.72
CA ILE A 77 -45.97 -31.49 -16.58
C ILE A 77 -44.52 -31.95 -16.61
N THR A 78 -44.02 -32.29 -17.79
CA THR A 78 -42.62 -32.60 -18.06
C THR A 78 -42.06 -31.71 -19.15
N THR A 79 -40.73 -31.69 -19.29
CA THR A 79 -40.04 -30.95 -20.35
C THR A 79 -39.07 -31.86 -21.07
N ASP A 80 -39.06 -31.77 -22.40
CA ASP A 80 -38.09 -32.47 -23.25
C ASP A 80 -37.28 -31.44 -24.07
N PHE A 81 -36.01 -31.72 -24.34
CA PHE A 81 -35.19 -30.84 -25.16
C PHE A 81 -35.08 -31.37 -26.58
N HIS A 82 -35.54 -30.57 -27.54
CA HIS A 82 -35.43 -30.91 -28.95
C HIS A 82 -34.09 -30.43 -29.52
N ASP A 83 -33.19 -31.37 -29.83
CA ASP A 83 -31.86 -31.08 -30.39
C ASP A 83 -31.90 -30.32 -31.72
N GLU A 84 -32.85 -30.63 -32.61
CA GLU A 84 -32.99 -29.93 -33.91
C GLU A 84 -33.33 -28.44 -33.75
N HIS A 85 -34.10 -28.12 -32.72
CA HIS A 85 -34.59 -26.77 -32.46
C HIS A 85 -33.79 -26.02 -31.40
N GLN A 86 -32.90 -26.72 -30.69
CA GLN A 86 -32.12 -26.20 -29.55
C GLN A 86 -33.03 -25.51 -28.51
N ARG A 87 -34.21 -26.09 -28.26
CA ARG A 87 -35.29 -25.52 -27.43
C ARG A 87 -36.02 -26.60 -26.65
N TYR A 88 -36.58 -26.20 -25.50
CA TYR A 88 -37.43 -27.08 -24.71
C TYR A 88 -38.86 -27.13 -25.25
N VAL A 89 -39.48 -28.30 -25.12
CA VAL A 89 -40.88 -28.56 -25.42
C VAL A 89 -41.58 -28.98 -24.13
N MET A 90 -42.71 -28.33 -23.84
CA MET A 90 -43.56 -28.64 -22.69
C MET A 90 -44.47 -29.81 -23.05
N LEU A 91 -44.42 -30.87 -22.24
CA LEU A 91 -45.22 -32.06 -22.41
C LEU A 91 -46.21 -32.20 -21.25
N ILE A 92 -47.42 -32.65 -21.57
CA ILE A 92 -48.45 -32.98 -20.58
C ILE A 92 -48.58 -34.49 -20.57
N ASN A 93 -48.47 -35.09 -19.38
CA ASN A 93 -48.50 -36.53 -19.23
C ASN A 93 -49.91 -37.06 -19.50
N ASP A 94 -50.07 -37.71 -20.65
CA ASP A 94 -51.37 -38.19 -21.13
C ASP A 94 -52.02 -39.18 -20.14
N LEU A 95 -51.25 -40.03 -19.46
CA LEU A 95 -51.74 -41.01 -18.49
C LEU A 95 -52.35 -40.36 -17.24
N VAL A 96 -51.71 -39.30 -16.73
CA VAL A 96 -52.20 -38.53 -15.57
C VAL A 96 -53.38 -37.65 -15.99
N SER A 97 -53.35 -37.12 -17.22
CA SER A 97 -54.40 -36.26 -17.76
C SER A 97 -55.74 -36.99 -17.98
N GLN A 98 -55.70 -38.29 -18.28
CA GLN A 98 -56.91 -39.13 -18.46
C GLN A 98 -57.71 -39.32 -17.17
N LEU A 99 -57.08 -39.11 -16.00
CA LEU A 99 -57.73 -39.19 -14.68
C LEU A 99 -58.37 -37.84 -14.27
N ILE A 100 -58.21 -36.78 -15.06
CA ILE A 100 -58.64 -35.41 -14.72
C ILE A 100 -59.59 -34.89 -15.80
N VAL A 101 -60.84 -34.62 -15.41
CA VAL A 101 -61.95 -34.42 -16.38
C VAL A 101 -61.87 -33.11 -17.18
N GLU A 102 -61.08 -32.11 -16.76
CA GLU A 102 -60.83 -30.87 -17.52
C GLU A 102 -59.66 -30.09 -16.87
N TYR A 103 -58.63 -29.69 -17.64
CA TYR A 103 -57.48 -28.93 -17.12
C TYR A 103 -57.06 -27.78 -18.06
N ASN A 104 -56.47 -26.73 -17.50
CA ASN A 104 -55.89 -25.61 -18.24
C ASN A 104 -54.50 -25.28 -17.68
N CYS A 105 -53.49 -25.30 -18.57
CA CYS A 105 -52.10 -25.10 -18.24
C CYS A 105 -51.56 -23.78 -18.78
N SER A 106 -50.69 -23.15 -17.99
CA SER A 106 -50.08 -21.89 -18.36
C SER A 106 -48.75 -21.69 -17.67
N TYR A 107 -47.89 -20.84 -18.22
CA TYR A 107 -46.66 -20.44 -17.57
C TYR A 107 -46.57 -18.93 -17.38
N ARG A 108 -45.72 -18.53 -16.43
CA ARG A 108 -45.27 -17.16 -16.20
C ARG A 108 -43.76 -17.13 -16.27
N GLU A 109 -43.22 -16.23 -17.08
CA GLU A 109 -41.77 -16.03 -17.21
C GLU A 109 -41.20 -15.38 -15.92
N ILE A 110 -40.09 -15.92 -15.45
CA ILE A 110 -39.29 -15.36 -14.37
C ILE A 110 -38.17 -14.54 -15.02
N GLY A 111 -38.40 -13.23 -15.17
CA GLY A 111 -37.41 -12.32 -15.73
C GLY A 111 -36.30 -11.97 -14.75
N ARG A 112 -35.16 -11.51 -15.29
CA ARG A 112 -34.03 -10.98 -14.49
C ARG A 112 -34.43 -9.75 -13.64
N ARG A 113 -35.40 -8.93 -14.11
CA ARG A 113 -35.96 -7.79 -13.33
C ARG A 113 -36.91 -8.23 -12.21
N LYS A 114 -37.16 -7.37 -11.20
CA LYS A 114 -38.08 -7.63 -10.07
C LYS A 114 -39.54 -7.93 -10.45
N ASN A 115 -39.93 -7.74 -11.72
CA ASN A 115 -41.27 -8.07 -12.17
C ASN A 115 -41.29 -9.51 -12.69
N ILE A 116 -41.88 -10.44 -11.91
CA ILE A 116 -42.43 -11.68 -12.47
C ILE A 116 -43.34 -11.25 -13.64
N GLY A 117 -43.24 -11.92 -14.78
CA GLY A 117 -44.11 -11.62 -15.92
C GLY A 117 -45.57 -11.64 -15.46
N LEU A 118 -46.21 -10.47 -15.39
CA LEU A 118 -47.63 -10.34 -15.03
C LEU A 118 -48.55 -11.07 -16.04
N LYS A 119 -48.02 -11.41 -17.22
CA LYS A 119 -48.71 -12.08 -18.30
C LYS A 119 -48.64 -13.61 -18.15
N LYS A 120 -49.77 -14.23 -17.82
CA LYS A 120 -49.99 -15.69 -17.85
C LYS A 120 -50.10 -16.13 -19.32
N VAL A 121 -49.23 -17.03 -19.78
CA VAL A 121 -49.23 -17.55 -21.16
C VAL A 121 -49.81 -18.97 -21.16
N PRO A 122 -50.99 -19.21 -21.75
CA PRO A 122 -51.54 -20.55 -21.85
C PRO A 122 -50.76 -21.41 -22.84
N PHE A 123 -50.66 -22.71 -22.58
CA PHE A 123 -50.03 -23.66 -23.50
C PHE A 123 -50.75 -25.01 -23.49
N GLN A 124 -50.50 -25.82 -24.52
CA GLN A 124 -51.02 -27.19 -24.67
C GLN A 124 -49.86 -28.18 -24.79
N ASN A 125 -50.17 -29.48 -24.78
CA ASN A 125 -49.17 -30.53 -24.97
C ASN A 125 -48.35 -30.30 -26.26
N GLY A 126 -47.02 -30.42 -26.19
CA GLY A 126 -46.11 -30.18 -27.31
C GLY A 126 -45.73 -28.71 -27.55
N TYR A 127 -45.95 -27.82 -26.58
CA TYR A 127 -45.63 -26.39 -26.73
C TYR A 127 -44.12 -26.13 -26.71
N VAL A 128 -43.60 -25.51 -27.78
CA VAL A 128 -42.18 -25.13 -27.89
C VAL A 128 -41.93 -23.82 -27.13
N VAL A 129 -41.04 -23.89 -26.15
CA VAL A 129 -40.64 -22.74 -25.33
C VAL A 129 -39.85 -21.73 -26.17
N PRO A 130 -40.17 -20.42 -26.10
CA PRO A 130 -39.38 -19.38 -26.77
C PRO A 130 -37.94 -19.26 -26.23
N HIS A 131 -36.98 -18.94 -27.11
CA HIS A 131 -35.55 -18.80 -26.77
C HIS A 131 -35.23 -17.73 -25.71
N ASN A 132 -36.08 -16.72 -25.55
CA ASN A 132 -35.88 -15.66 -24.58
C ASN A 132 -36.27 -16.07 -23.15
N VAL A 133 -36.97 -17.19 -22.98
CA VAL A 133 -37.40 -17.66 -21.67
C VAL A 133 -36.28 -18.46 -21.01
N GLU A 134 -35.62 -17.83 -20.04
CA GLU A 134 -34.53 -18.44 -19.26
C GLU A 134 -35.05 -19.21 -18.03
N SER A 135 -36.19 -18.80 -17.48
CA SER A 135 -36.82 -19.44 -16.33
C SER A 135 -38.32 -19.16 -16.31
N MET A 136 -39.13 -20.08 -15.79
CA MET A 136 -40.59 -19.94 -15.74
C MET A 136 -41.23 -20.72 -14.59
N THR A 137 -42.37 -20.24 -14.10
CA THR A 137 -43.28 -21.01 -13.25
C THR A 137 -44.47 -21.46 -14.07
N VAL A 138 -44.71 -22.76 -14.11
CA VAL A 138 -45.78 -23.42 -14.84
C VAL A 138 -46.86 -23.85 -13.85
N THR A 139 -48.12 -23.57 -14.16
CA THR A 139 -49.28 -23.92 -13.33
C THR A 139 -50.39 -24.49 -14.21
N CYS A 140 -50.88 -25.67 -13.83
CA CYS A 140 -52.10 -26.29 -14.36
C CYS A 140 -53.20 -26.28 -13.29
N SER A 141 -54.43 -25.94 -13.71
CA SER A 141 -55.61 -25.90 -12.83
C SER A 141 -56.81 -26.58 -13.47
N ASN A 142 -57.74 -27.10 -12.68
CA ASN A 142 -59.01 -27.65 -13.18
C ASN A 142 -60.00 -26.54 -13.58
N SER A 143 -61.18 -26.91 -14.07
CA SER A 143 -62.25 -25.97 -14.47
C SER A 143 -62.84 -25.16 -13.32
N LEU A 144 -62.67 -25.60 -12.06
CA LEU A 144 -63.04 -24.86 -10.85
C LEU A 144 -61.96 -23.84 -10.41
N GLY A 145 -60.81 -23.83 -11.08
CA GLY A 145 -59.68 -22.95 -10.75
C GLY A 145 -58.76 -23.48 -9.65
N GLU A 146 -58.95 -24.72 -9.20
CA GLU A 146 -58.08 -25.38 -8.23
C GLU A 146 -56.76 -25.79 -8.91
N VAL A 147 -55.64 -25.53 -8.24
CA VAL A 147 -54.29 -25.81 -8.78
C VAL A 147 -54.02 -27.30 -8.69
N LEU A 148 -53.85 -27.95 -9.84
CA LEU A 148 -53.52 -29.37 -9.97
C LEU A 148 -52.01 -29.59 -9.76
N GLN A 149 -51.19 -28.81 -10.46
CA GLN A 149 -49.73 -28.86 -10.33
C GLN A 149 -49.10 -27.50 -10.60
N THR A 150 -48.09 -27.15 -9.82
CA THR A 150 -47.18 -26.03 -10.09
C THR A 150 -45.75 -26.53 -10.12
N ARG A 151 -44.98 -26.13 -11.14
CA ARG A 151 -43.57 -26.49 -11.32
C ARG A 151 -42.77 -25.26 -11.75
N THR A 152 -41.63 -25.01 -11.12
CA THR A 152 -40.69 -23.98 -11.57
C THR A 152 -39.53 -24.61 -12.30
N LEU A 153 -39.14 -24.01 -13.42
CA LEU A 153 -38.12 -24.52 -14.33
C LEU A 153 -37.09 -23.42 -14.63
N ALA A 154 -35.81 -23.79 -14.57
CA ALA A 154 -34.71 -23.03 -15.17
C ALA A 154 -34.21 -23.79 -16.40
N LEU A 155 -33.99 -23.08 -17.50
CA LEU A 155 -33.79 -23.68 -18.81
C LEU A 155 -32.46 -23.25 -19.42
N VAL A 156 -31.63 -24.22 -19.81
CA VAL A 156 -30.42 -23.97 -20.61
C VAL A 156 -30.75 -24.10 -22.09
N GLN A 157 -31.06 -22.97 -22.73
CA GLN A 157 -31.39 -22.91 -24.16
C GLN A 157 -30.24 -22.25 -24.96
N PRO A 158 -29.46 -23.01 -25.76
CA PRO A 158 -28.35 -22.46 -26.53
C PRO A 158 -28.78 -21.32 -27.47
N ARG A 159 -28.05 -20.21 -27.44
CA ARG A 159 -28.29 -19.06 -28.32
C ARG A 159 -27.41 -19.15 -29.57
N ARG A 160 -27.99 -18.99 -30.76
CA ARG A 160 -27.21 -18.89 -32.01
C ARG A 160 -26.40 -17.58 -32.00
N GLY A 161 -25.07 -17.71 -31.91
CA GLY A 161 -24.15 -16.59 -32.15
C GLY A 161 -23.02 -16.46 -31.14
N ARG A 162 -21.96 -17.25 -31.33
CA ARG A 162 -20.55 -16.88 -31.15
C ARG A 162 -19.71 -18.10 -31.49
N GLN A 163 -18.88 -18.02 -32.52
CA GLN A 163 -17.79 -18.97 -32.67
C GLN A 163 -16.69 -18.56 -31.68
N PRO A 164 -16.24 -19.43 -30.77
CA PRO A 164 -15.17 -19.10 -29.84
C PRO A 164 -13.87 -18.85 -30.62
N PRO A 165 -13.01 -17.94 -30.13
CA PRO A 165 -11.65 -17.84 -30.66
C PRO A 165 -10.93 -19.17 -30.44
N ILE A 166 -10.38 -19.74 -31.52
CA ILE A 166 -9.65 -21.01 -31.48
C ILE A 166 -8.37 -20.82 -30.65
N SER A 167 -8.36 -21.30 -29.41
CA SER A 167 -7.16 -21.38 -28.58
C SER A 167 -6.32 -22.57 -29.01
N LYS A 168 -4.99 -22.38 -29.14
CA LYS A 168 -4.04 -23.47 -29.44
C LYS A 168 -3.75 -24.39 -28.25
N CYS A 169 -4.06 -23.96 -27.03
CA CYS A 169 -3.80 -24.69 -25.79
C CYS A 169 -5.11 -25.16 -25.14
N ARG A 170 -5.13 -26.39 -24.62
CA ARG A 170 -6.28 -26.99 -23.92
C ARG A 170 -6.48 -26.28 -22.58
N LYS A 171 -7.66 -25.72 -22.36
CA LYS A 171 -8.04 -25.07 -21.10
C LYS A 171 -8.98 -26.00 -20.31
N PRO A 172 -8.82 -26.16 -18.99
CA PRO A 172 -9.72 -26.98 -18.19
C PRO A 172 -11.08 -26.28 -18.00
N ASN A 173 -12.15 -27.08 -17.98
CA ASN A 173 -13.44 -26.67 -17.46
C ASN A 173 -13.37 -26.54 -15.93
N VAL A 174 -14.11 -25.60 -15.35
CA VAL A 174 -14.17 -25.36 -13.90
C VAL A 174 -15.62 -25.35 -13.44
N ILE A 175 -16.02 -26.34 -12.65
CA ILE A 175 -17.39 -26.48 -12.14
C ILE A 175 -17.37 -26.45 -10.62
N MET A 176 -18.05 -25.48 -10.04
CA MET A 176 -18.13 -25.25 -8.60
C MET A 176 -19.54 -25.58 -8.08
N MET A 177 -19.62 -26.44 -7.08
CA MET A 177 -20.85 -26.82 -6.40
C MET A 177 -20.77 -26.39 -4.93
N GLY A 178 -21.61 -25.43 -4.56
CA GLY A 178 -21.65 -24.86 -3.22
C GLY A 178 -22.82 -25.41 -2.41
N ILE A 179 -22.55 -25.96 -1.22
CA ILE A 179 -23.59 -26.33 -0.25
C ILE A 179 -23.54 -25.32 0.89
N GLY A 180 -24.63 -24.59 1.09
CA GLY A 180 -24.76 -23.60 2.16
C GLY A 180 -24.37 -24.13 3.54
N SER A 181 -23.88 -23.27 4.42
CA SER A 181 -23.95 -23.38 5.89
C SER A 181 -23.70 -24.77 6.52
N ILE A 182 -22.81 -25.58 5.96
CA ILE A 182 -22.46 -26.91 6.49
C ILE A 182 -20.97 -26.95 6.87
N SER A 183 -20.69 -27.35 8.12
CA SER A 183 -19.31 -27.57 8.57
C SER A 183 -18.79 -28.92 8.08
N ARG A 184 -17.46 -29.04 8.01
CA ARG A 184 -16.80 -30.29 7.62
C ARG A 184 -17.25 -31.50 8.46
N THR A 185 -17.41 -31.33 9.76
CA THR A 185 -17.82 -32.40 10.68
C THR A 185 -19.24 -32.85 10.40
N ILE A 186 -20.17 -31.90 10.28
CA ILE A 186 -21.59 -32.19 9.98
C ILE A 186 -21.72 -32.85 8.60
N PHE A 187 -20.97 -32.38 7.60
CA PHE A 187 -20.96 -33.01 6.28
C PHE A 187 -20.56 -34.49 6.35
N ARG A 188 -19.49 -34.83 7.09
CA ARG A 188 -19.05 -36.23 7.24
C ARG A 188 -20.04 -37.09 8.02
N GLN A 189 -20.78 -36.51 8.95
CA GLN A 189 -21.79 -37.20 9.75
C GLN A 189 -23.05 -37.48 8.93
N ASN A 190 -23.49 -36.49 8.14
CA ASN A 190 -24.80 -36.53 7.49
C ASN A 190 -24.72 -37.04 6.04
N PHE A 191 -23.52 -37.06 5.43
CA PHE A 191 -23.25 -37.60 4.09
C PHE A 191 -22.09 -38.61 4.10
N PRO A 192 -22.19 -39.72 4.86
CA PRO A 192 -21.10 -40.66 5.04
C PRO A 192 -20.70 -41.44 3.78
N GLU A 193 -21.63 -41.81 2.89
CA GLU A 193 -21.30 -42.46 1.62
C GLU A 193 -20.67 -41.46 0.64
N PHE A 194 -21.26 -40.29 0.51
CA PHE A 194 -20.74 -39.25 -0.38
C PHE A 194 -19.33 -38.81 0.06
N SER A 195 -19.12 -38.59 1.36
CA SER A 195 -17.82 -38.31 1.96
C SER A 195 -16.77 -39.38 1.66
N LYS A 196 -17.13 -40.67 1.68
CA LYS A 196 -16.20 -41.76 1.28
C LYS A 196 -15.79 -41.66 -0.18
N ARG A 197 -16.70 -41.27 -1.08
CA ARG A 197 -16.38 -41.09 -2.52
C ARG A 197 -15.45 -39.89 -2.75
N LEU A 198 -15.58 -38.84 -1.94
CA LEU A 198 -14.68 -37.68 -1.98
C LEU A 198 -13.29 -37.96 -1.36
N GLN A 199 -13.03 -39.16 -0.84
CA GLN A 199 -11.70 -39.59 -0.36
C GLN A 199 -10.93 -40.43 -1.38
N MET A 200 -11.50 -40.69 -2.56
CA MET A 200 -10.83 -41.45 -3.62
C MET A 200 -9.69 -40.67 -4.29
N GLU A 201 -8.78 -41.39 -4.95
CA GLU A 201 -7.65 -40.81 -5.65
C GLU A 201 -8.09 -39.76 -6.69
N GLY A 202 -7.55 -38.54 -6.54
CA GLY A 202 -7.87 -37.40 -7.40
C GLY A 202 -8.69 -36.30 -6.71
N TRP A 203 -9.31 -36.59 -5.57
CA TRP A 203 -9.90 -35.60 -4.68
C TRP A 203 -8.90 -35.15 -3.62
N TYR A 204 -8.87 -33.83 -3.35
CA TYR A 204 -8.03 -33.22 -2.33
C TYR A 204 -8.91 -32.41 -1.38
N GLU A 205 -9.03 -32.87 -0.15
CA GLU A 205 -9.73 -32.18 0.93
C GLU A 205 -8.80 -31.17 1.61
N MET A 206 -9.16 -29.89 1.60
CA MET A 206 -8.40 -28.86 2.30
C MET A 206 -8.81 -28.84 3.77
N GLN A 207 -8.15 -29.64 4.61
CA GLN A 207 -8.59 -29.88 6.00
C GLN A 207 -8.53 -28.63 6.89
N GLY A 208 -7.67 -27.67 6.54
CA GLY A 208 -7.52 -26.39 7.21
C GLY A 208 -8.24 -25.23 6.52
N TYR A 209 -9.26 -25.49 5.68
CA TYR A 209 -10.03 -24.43 5.03
C TYR A 209 -10.88 -23.66 6.04
N GLY A 210 -10.47 -22.43 6.34
CA GLY A 210 -11.08 -21.58 7.36
C GLY A 210 -11.89 -20.43 6.77
N ARG A 211 -13.04 -20.13 7.37
CA ARG A 211 -13.84 -18.95 7.01
C ARG A 211 -13.08 -17.66 7.36
N VAL A 212 -13.28 -16.59 6.58
CA VAL A 212 -12.60 -15.31 6.78
C VAL A 212 -13.38 -14.36 7.70
N ASP A 213 -14.71 -14.48 7.74
CA ASP A 213 -15.59 -13.72 8.63
C ASP A 213 -16.91 -14.48 8.89
N LYS A 214 -17.77 -13.95 9.76
CA LYS A 214 -19.11 -14.51 10.03
C LYS A 214 -20.11 -14.14 8.92
N GLY A 215 -20.92 -15.10 8.51
CA GLY A 215 -21.98 -14.91 7.51
C GLY A 215 -21.54 -15.17 6.06
N LEU A 216 -22.53 -15.25 5.19
CA LEU A 216 -22.39 -15.71 3.81
C LEU A 216 -21.63 -14.70 2.95
N MET A 217 -22.01 -13.43 3.05
CA MET A 217 -21.46 -12.37 2.20
C MET A 217 -19.95 -12.26 2.24
N PRO A 218 -19.28 -12.16 3.41
CA PRO A 218 -17.83 -12.01 3.45
C PRO A 218 -17.08 -13.20 2.83
N ASN A 219 -17.53 -14.42 3.09
CA ASN A 219 -16.87 -15.64 2.61
C ASN A 219 -17.07 -15.83 1.11
N LEU A 220 -18.29 -15.64 0.62
CA LEU A 220 -18.58 -15.78 -0.81
C LEU A 220 -17.93 -14.65 -1.63
N MET A 221 -17.90 -13.41 -1.13
CA MET A 221 -17.23 -12.31 -1.82
C MET A 221 -15.70 -12.45 -1.81
N ALA A 222 -15.12 -13.08 -0.78
CA ALA A 222 -13.70 -13.43 -0.81
C ALA A 222 -13.38 -14.40 -1.97
N ILE A 223 -14.25 -15.39 -2.24
CA ILE A 223 -14.09 -16.31 -3.39
C ILE A 223 -14.34 -15.59 -4.72
N LEU A 224 -15.34 -14.71 -4.79
CA LEU A 224 -15.81 -14.15 -6.07
C LEU A 224 -15.08 -12.88 -6.50
N SER A 225 -14.70 -12.00 -5.57
CA SER A 225 -14.03 -10.74 -5.90
C SER A 225 -12.64 -10.60 -5.29
N GLY A 226 -12.26 -11.46 -4.34
CA GLY A 226 -11.01 -11.32 -3.60
C GLY A 226 -10.97 -10.14 -2.63
N TYR A 227 -12.14 -9.56 -2.27
CA TYR A 227 -12.22 -8.34 -1.45
C TYR A 227 -12.87 -8.57 -0.07
N ILE A 228 -12.36 -7.89 0.97
CA ILE A 228 -12.99 -7.85 2.31
C ILE A 228 -14.23 -6.96 2.32
N PRO A 229 -15.23 -7.18 3.22
CA PRO A 229 -16.41 -6.33 3.41
C PRO A 229 -16.19 -4.83 3.28
N GLN A 230 -15.13 -4.32 3.88
CA GLN A 230 -14.79 -2.91 3.85
C GLN A 230 -14.42 -2.42 2.44
N THR A 231 -13.67 -3.20 1.68
CA THR A 231 -13.16 -2.83 0.35
C THR A 231 -14.29 -2.71 -0.67
N TRP A 232 -15.17 -3.72 -0.81
CA TRP A 232 -16.29 -3.60 -1.76
C TRP A 232 -17.37 -2.62 -1.30
N GLN A 233 -17.56 -2.41 0.01
CA GLN A 233 -18.42 -1.31 0.51
C GLN A 233 -17.85 0.08 0.16
N ASN A 234 -16.53 0.25 0.25
CA ASN A 234 -15.85 1.51 -0.08
C ASN A 234 -15.83 1.81 -1.59
N ILE A 235 -15.86 0.77 -2.44
CA ILE A 235 -15.99 0.90 -3.91
C ILE A 235 -17.41 1.36 -4.33
N GLY A 236 -18.31 1.57 -3.37
CA GLY A 236 -19.67 2.07 -3.61
C GLY A 236 -20.73 0.96 -3.61
N CYS A 237 -20.36 -0.26 -3.22
CA CYS A 237 -21.30 -1.35 -3.06
C CYS A 237 -22.03 -1.34 -1.72
N HIS A 238 -23.13 -0.59 -1.66
CA HIS A 238 -24.06 -0.73 -0.55
C HIS A 238 -25.10 -1.78 -0.89
N SER A 239 -25.25 -2.82 -0.05
CA SER A 239 -26.18 -3.95 -0.22
C SER A 239 -27.64 -3.56 -0.47
N LYS A 240 -28.03 -2.31 -0.20
CA LYS A 240 -29.37 -1.75 -0.45
C LYS A 240 -29.52 -1.03 -1.80
N LYS A 241 -28.45 -0.84 -2.57
CA LYS A 241 -28.45 -0.10 -3.84
C LYS A 241 -28.46 -1.08 -5.02
N GLN A 242 -29.51 -1.00 -5.83
CA GLN A 242 -29.75 -1.85 -6.99
C GLN A 242 -28.64 -1.64 -8.05
N GLY A 243 -28.11 -2.73 -8.61
CA GLY A 243 -27.05 -2.70 -9.62
C GLY A 243 -25.60 -2.63 -9.10
N CYS A 244 -25.36 -2.67 -7.79
CA CYS A 244 -23.98 -2.66 -7.27
C CYS A 244 -23.13 -3.83 -7.84
N LEU A 245 -23.63 -5.06 -7.74
CA LEU A 245 -22.82 -6.26 -8.00
C LEU A 245 -22.30 -6.29 -9.46
N GLU A 246 -22.90 -5.49 -10.35
CA GLU A 246 -22.50 -5.32 -11.75
C GLU A 246 -21.24 -4.45 -11.91
N THR A 247 -20.86 -3.64 -10.91
CA THR A 247 -19.64 -2.81 -10.93
C THR A 247 -18.42 -3.51 -10.35
N LEU A 248 -18.59 -4.70 -9.75
CA LEU A 248 -17.49 -5.46 -9.15
C LEU A 248 -16.84 -6.40 -10.18
N PRO A 249 -15.50 -6.55 -10.16
CA PRO A 249 -14.77 -7.49 -11.03
C PRO A 249 -14.92 -8.92 -10.50
N LEU A 250 -16.14 -9.47 -10.59
CA LEU A 250 -16.43 -10.82 -10.12
C LEU A 250 -15.72 -11.87 -11.00
N ILE A 251 -15.29 -12.99 -10.42
CA ILE A 251 -14.42 -13.98 -11.06
C ILE A 251 -14.96 -14.51 -12.39
N TRP A 252 -16.28 -14.70 -12.51
CA TRP A 252 -16.89 -15.12 -13.78
C TRP A 252 -16.73 -14.09 -14.91
N ASN A 253 -16.56 -12.80 -14.61
CA ASN A 253 -16.22 -11.79 -15.61
C ASN A 253 -14.86 -12.09 -16.23
N HIS A 254 -13.88 -12.54 -15.43
CA HIS A 254 -12.54 -12.88 -15.89
C HIS A 254 -12.57 -14.15 -16.75
N PHE A 255 -13.30 -15.18 -16.31
CA PHE A 255 -13.54 -16.39 -17.12
C PHE A 255 -14.19 -16.05 -18.47
N LYS A 256 -15.24 -15.23 -18.46
CA LYS A 256 -15.92 -14.80 -19.69
C LYS A 256 -15.01 -14.03 -20.64
N GLN A 257 -14.20 -13.11 -20.12
CA GLN A 257 -13.20 -12.38 -20.93
C GLN A 257 -12.17 -13.30 -21.58
N ARG A 258 -11.83 -14.42 -20.93
CA ARG A 258 -10.90 -15.45 -21.44
C ARG A 258 -11.56 -16.50 -22.34
N GLY A 259 -12.83 -16.28 -22.73
CA GLY A 259 -13.56 -17.09 -23.70
C GLY A 259 -14.38 -18.24 -23.11
N TYR A 260 -14.49 -18.34 -21.78
CA TYR A 260 -15.32 -19.38 -21.15
C TYR A 260 -16.81 -19.09 -21.32
N LEU A 261 -17.59 -20.17 -21.41
CA LEU A 261 -19.04 -20.11 -21.27
C LEU A 261 -19.40 -20.14 -19.79
N THR A 262 -20.15 -19.14 -19.32
CA THR A 262 -20.36 -18.88 -17.89
C THR A 262 -21.79 -19.16 -17.41
N ALA A 263 -21.93 -19.91 -16.31
CA ALA A 263 -23.21 -20.24 -15.69
C ALA A 263 -23.25 -19.97 -14.18
N TYR A 264 -24.40 -19.53 -13.67
CA TYR A 264 -24.67 -19.41 -12.22
C TYR A 264 -26.09 -19.87 -11.87
N ALA A 265 -26.25 -20.55 -10.73
CA ALA A 265 -27.55 -20.90 -10.18
C ALA A 265 -27.58 -20.79 -8.66
N GLU A 266 -28.72 -20.32 -8.14
CA GLU A 266 -29.06 -20.30 -6.71
C GLU A 266 -30.51 -20.79 -6.52
N ASP A 267 -30.79 -21.48 -5.42
CA ASP A 267 -32.12 -22.03 -5.09
C ASP A 267 -33.03 -21.00 -4.37
N VAL A 268 -34.16 -21.45 -3.82
CA VAL A 268 -35.19 -20.57 -3.23
C VAL A 268 -34.86 -20.23 -1.78
N SER A 269 -34.70 -18.94 -1.47
CA SER A 269 -34.39 -18.49 -0.12
C SER A 269 -34.82 -17.03 0.13
N TYR A 270 -35.04 -16.71 1.41
CA TYR A 270 -35.18 -15.34 1.91
C TYR A 270 -33.87 -14.54 1.85
N GLN A 271 -32.74 -15.20 1.62
CA GLN A 271 -31.39 -14.62 1.54
C GLN A 271 -30.76 -14.74 0.14
N ASN A 272 -31.55 -14.62 -0.93
CA ASN A 272 -31.00 -14.62 -2.29
C ASN A 272 -29.91 -13.55 -2.43
N VAL A 273 -28.68 -14.00 -2.71
CA VAL A 273 -27.48 -13.15 -2.63
C VAL A 273 -27.39 -12.23 -3.84
N PHE A 274 -27.64 -12.78 -5.02
CA PHE A 274 -27.46 -12.07 -6.28
C PHE A 274 -28.79 -11.93 -7.02
N ASN A 275 -29.21 -10.69 -7.23
CA ASN A 275 -30.36 -10.34 -8.06
C ASN A 275 -29.89 -9.41 -9.17
N PHE A 276 -29.31 -9.99 -10.23
CA PHE A 276 -28.72 -9.21 -11.33
C PHE A 276 -29.82 -8.65 -12.25
N GLU A 277 -29.78 -7.35 -12.54
CA GLU A 277 -30.66 -6.76 -13.55
C GLU A 277 -30.08 -6.89 -14.95
N LYS A 278 -28.75 -6.76 -15.06
CA LYS A 278 -27.92 -7.00 -16.24
C LYS A 278 -26.68 -7.80 -15.82
N SER A 279 -26.77 -9.12 -15.88
CA SER A 279 -25.61 -9.98 -15.65
C SER A 279 -24.78 -10.14 -16.92
N SER A 280 -23.46 -10.16 -16.76
CA SER A 280 -22.50 -10.62 -17.75
C SER A 280 -22.55 -12.13 -17.97
N LEU A 281 -23.23 -12.93 -17.13
CA LEU A 281 -23.32 -14.39 -17.29
C LEU A 281 -24.07 -14.82 -18.55
N ASP A 282 -23.62 -15.92 -19.17
CA ASP A 282 -24.29 -16.52 -20.33
C ASP A 282 -25.59 -17.23 -19.93
N TYR A 283 -25.53 -18.02 -18.87
CA TYR A 283 -26.68 -18.72 -18.28
C TYR A 283 -26.84 -18.37 -16.81
N TYR A 284 -28.08 -18.09 -16.40
CA TYR A 284 -28.39 -17.65 -15.04
C TYR A 284 -29.74 -18.21 -14.60
N ALA A 285 -29.74 -19.09 -13.60
CA ALA A 285 -30.94 -19.53 -12.90
C ALA A 285 -31.11 -18.68 -11.65
N LYS A 286 -32.15 -17.85 -11.65
CA LYS A 286 -32.46 -16.92 -10.56
C LYS A 286 -33.08 -17.67 -9.38
N GLY A 287 -32.62 -17.38 -8.16
CA GLY A 287 -33.27 -17.82 -6.92
C GLY A 287 -34.66 -17.19 -6.77
N ILE A 288 -35.65 -17.97 -6.32
CA ILE A 288 -37.02 -17.47 -6.11
C ILE A 288 -37.09 -16.87 -4.70
N ASP A 289 -37.68 -15.69 -4.56
CA ASP A 289 -37.80 -14.98 -3.28
C ASP A 289 -39.14 -15.36 -2.62
N THR A 290 -39.09 -16.09 -1.50
CA THR A 290 -40.27 -16.49 -0.73
C THR A 290 -40.23 -15.87 0.67
N LYS A 291 -41.41 -15.46 1.17
CA LYS A 291 -41.54 -14.89 2.53
C LYS A 291 -41.25 -15.91 3.65
N VAL A 292 -41.33 -17.20 3.34
CA VAL A 292 -41.04 -18.32 4.23
C VAL A 292 -40.20 -19.33 3.42
N PRO A 293 -39.09 -19.85 3.96
CA PRO A 293 -38.37 -20.95 3.33
C PRO A 293 -39.30 -22.16 3.24
N THR A 294 -39.48 -22.71 2.04
CA THR A 294 -40.21 -23.97 1.84
C THR A 294 -39.24 -24.99 1.25
N ASP A 295 -39.20 -26.19 1.80
CA ASP A 295 -38.35 -27.28 1.28
C ASP A 295 -38.81 -27.75 -0.11
N CYS A 296 -40.07 -27.48 -0.46
CA CYS A 296 -40.64 -27.77 -1.76
C CYS A 296 -40.91 -26.49 -2.57
N ILE A 297 -40.64 -26.53 -3.88
CA ILE A 297 -41.13 -25.58 -4.89
C ILE A 297 -42.25 -26.28 -5.66
N GLY A 298 -43.49 -26.10 -5.23
CA GLY A 298 -44.58 -26.94 -5.72
C GLY A 298 -44.40 -28.38 -5.23
N ARG A 299 -44.26 -29.35 -6.15
CA ARG A 299 -44.06 -30.77 -5.80
C ARG A 299 -42.59 -31.22 -5.70
N MET A 300 -41.62 -30.39 -6.12
CA MET A 300 -40.21 -30.77 -6.14
C MET A 300 -39.43 -30.17 -4.97
N MET A 301 -38.44 -30.92 -4.47
CA MET A 301 -37.45 -30.42 -3.51
C MET A 301 -36.71 -29.21 -4.09
N ASN A 302 -36.55 -28.16 -3.27
CA ASN A 302 -35.92 -26.91 -3.64
C ASN A 302 -34.50 -27.09 -4.21
N ILE A 303 -33.71 -27.94 -3.58
CA ILE A 303 -32.33 -28.26 -3.99
C ILE A 303 -32.24 -28.79 -5.43
N ARG A 304 -33.30 -29.45 -5.92
CA ARG A 304 -33.36 -30.07 -7.25
C ARG A 304 -33.28 -29.05 -8.38
N TYR A 305 -33.80 -27.85 -8.14
CA TYR A 305 -33.76 -26.75 -9.10
C TYR A 305 -32.33 -26.39 -9.57
N VAL A 306 -31.36 -26.39 -8.66
CA VAL A 306 -29.96 -26.03 -8.94
C VAL A 306 -29.21 -27.17 -9.63
N TYR A 307 -29.38 -28.41 -9.14
CA TYR A 307 -28.71 -29.58 -9.72
C TYR A 307 -29.26 -29.95 -11.11
N GLU A 308 -30.56 -29.84 -11.35
CA GLU A 308 -31.13 -30.03 -12.69
C GLU A 308 -30.58 -28.98 -13.66
N PHE A 309 -30.46 -27.72 -13.25
CA PHE A 309 -29.88 -26.67 -14.10
C PHE A 309 -28.40 -26.92 -14.40
N CYS A 310 -27.63 -27.40 -13.42
CA CYS A 310 -26.24 -27.83 -13.62
C CYS A 310 -26.16 -28.98 -14.64
N GLN A 311 -27.00 -30.00 -14.49
CA GLN A 311 -27.06 -31.13 -15.42
C GLN A 311 -27.38 -30.68 -16.85
N GLN A 312 -28.41 -29.85 -17.02
CA GLN A 312 -28.75 -29.27 -18.33
C GLN A 312 -27.57 -28.49 -18.93
N PHE A 313 -26.84 -27.72 -18.12
CA PHE A 313 -25.69 -26.96 -18.60
C PHE A 313 -24.57 -27.88 -19.11
N LEU A 314 -24.28 -28.97 -18.40
CA LEU A 314 -23.29 -29.96 -18.79
C LEU A 314 -23.72 -30.72 -20.04
N GLU A 315 -24.94 -31.25 -20.08
CA GLU A 315 -25.48 -31.99 -21.23
C GLU A 315 -25.34 -31.22 -22.56
N ARG A 316 -25.52 -29.90 -22.53
CA ARG A 316 -25.52 -29.08 -23.76
C ARG A 316 -24.16 -28.60 -24.20
N HIS A 317 -23.21 -28.46 -23.27
CA HIS A 317 -21.96 -27.78 -23.55
C HIS A 317 -20.72 -28.65 -23.32
N MET A 318 -20.88 -29.81 -22.68
CA MET A 318 -19.84 -30.80 -22.44
C MET A 318 -19.83 -31.90 -23.51
N THR A 319 -20.06 -31.53 -24.77
CA THR A 319 -20.03 -32.45 -25.91
C THR A 319 -18.63 -32.49 -26.53
N THR A 320 -18.27 -33.62 -27.16
CA THR A 320 -16.95 -33.80 -27.82
C THR A 320 -16.71 -32.83 -28.99
N GLU A 321 -17.76 -32.20 -29.52
CA GLU A 321 -17.68 -31.20 -30.59
C GLU A 321 -17.45 -29.76 -30.08
N SER A 322 -17.70 -29.50 -28.78
CA SER A 322 -17.53 -28.19 -28.17
C SER A 322 -16.08 -27.94 -27.77
N GLN A 323 -15.42 -26.96 -28.43
CA GLN A 323 -14.06 -26.52 -28.06
C GLN A 323 -14.04 -25.37 -27.04
N GLN A 324 -15.20 -24.92 -26.54
CA GLN A 324 -15.30 -23.80 -25.61
C GLN A 324 -15.21 -24.29 -24.16
N PRO A 325 -14.31 -23.74 -23.32
CA PRO A 325 -14.20 -24.16 -21.92
C PRO A 325 -15.35 -23.60 -21.07
N LEU A 326 -15.72 -24.32 -20.01
CA LEU A 326 -16.90 -24.05 -19.19
C LEU A 326 -16.51 -23.52 -17.80
N PHE A 327 -17.23 -22.51 -17.32
CA PHE A 327 -17.17 -22.05 -15.92
C PHE A 327 -18.58 -22.02 -15.34
N GLY A 328 -18.82 -22.73 -14.25
CA GLY A 328 -20.13 -22.79 -13.61
C GLY A 328 -20.04 -22.71 -12.09
N LEU A 329 -20.91 -21.92 -11.47
CA LEU A 329 -21.09 -21.87 -10.02
C LEU A 329 -22.55 -22.15 -9.64
N PHE A 330 -22.79 -23.30 -9.05
CA PHE A 330 -24.12 -23.80 -8.69
C PHE A 330 -24.20 -23.92 -7.17
N ARG A 331 -25.02 -23.10 -6.53
CA ARG A 331 -25.06 -22.99 -5.06
C ARG A 331 -26.45 -23.27 -4.53
N THR A 332 -26.53 -24.05 -3.45
CA THR A 332 -27.76 -24.32 -2.72
C THR A 332 -27.72 -23.64 -1.35
N ASN A 333 -28.79 -22.96 -0.94
CA ASN A 333 -28.92 -22.26 0.33
C ASN A 333 -29.55 -23.21 1.36
N SER A 334 -28.74 -23.73 2.28
CA SER A 334 -29.15 -24.77 3.23
C SER A 334 -29.76 -24.25 4.54
N SER A 335 -30.26 -23.01 4.56
CA SER A 335 -30.81 -22.42 5.79
C SER A 335 -32.20 -22.93 6.19
N SER A 336 -32.79 -23.92 5.50
CA SER A 336 -33.92 -24.67 6.04
C SER A 336 -33.43 -25.77 6.99
N TYR A 337 -33.32 -25.36 8.26
CA TYR A 337 -33.13 -26.21 9.42
C TYR A 337 -34.23 -27.28 9.48
N ASP A 338 -33.89 -28.51 9.09
CA ASP A 338 -34.39 -29.81 9.62
C ASP A 338 -33.95 -30.98 8.70
N LEU A 339 -33.91 -30.77 7.38
CA LEU A 339 -33.48 -31.78 6.38
C LEU A 339 -32.04 -32.27 6.56
N PHE A 340 -31.13 -31.36 6.91
CA PHE A 340 -29.72 -31.70 7.12
C PHE A 340 -29.49 -32.35 8.48
N ALA A 341 -30.38 -32.21 9.46
CA ALA A 341 -30.20 -32.83 10.78
C ALA A 341 -30.36 -34.36 10.71
N ASP A 342 -31.13 -34.88 9.73
CA ASP A 342 -31.38 -36.32 9.59
C ASP A 342 -30.53 -37.00 8.50
N GLY A 343 -29.97 -36.28 7.50
CA GLY A 343 -28.98 -36.78 6.51
C GLY A 343 -29.44 -37.90 5.55
N THR A 344 -30.40 -38.72 5.97
CA THR A 344 -30.93 -39.93 5.34
C THR A 344 -31.72 -39.64 4.06
N ILE A 345 -32.33 -38.46 3.95
CA ILE A 345 -33.15 -38.05 2.79
C ILE A 345 -32.31 -37.38 1.70
N LEU A 346 -31.31 -36.58 2.08
CA LEU A 346 -30.59 -35.72 1.13
C LEU A 346 -29.38 -36.42 0.49
N GLU A 347 -28.74 -37.36 1.18
CA GLU A 347 -27.60 -38.09 0.63
C GLU A 347 -27.97 -38.89 -0.65
N PRO A 348 -29.07 -39.66 -0.71
CA PRO A 348 -29.48 -40.35 -1.94
C PRO A 348 -29.70 -39.40 -3.12
N PHE A 349 -30.29 -38.23 -2.88
CA PHE A 349 -30.53 -37.22 -3.90
C PHE A 349 -29.23 -36.65 -4.47
N ILE A 350 -28.29 -36.22 -3.61
CA ILE A 350 -26.99 -35.70 -4.07
C ILE A 350 -26.22 -36.79 -4.81
N MET A 351 -26.31 -38.02 -4.34
CA MET A 351 -25.67 -39.18 -4.96
C MET A 351 -26.21 -39.49 -6.36
N GLU A 352 -27.51 -39.33 -6.59
CA GLU A 352 -28.13 -39.49 -7.92
C GLU A 352 -27.47 -38.56 -8.96
N TYR A 353 -27.40 -37.25 -8.67
CA TYR A 353 -26.77 -36.28 -9.56
C TYR A 353 -25.26 -36.50 -9.67
N PHE A 354 -24.58 -36.90 -8.59
CA PHE A 354 -23.16 -37.21 -8.63
C PHE A 354 -22.85 -38.36 -9.60
N LEU A 355 -23.68 -39.41 -9.61
CA LEU A 355 -23.57 -40.52 -10.57
C LEU A 355 -23.88 -40.06 -11.99
N SER A 356 -24.94 -39.27 -12.20
CA SER A 356 -25.25 -38.65 -13.49
C SER A 356 -24.08 -37.82 -14.03
N PHE A 357 -23.42 -37.03 -13.18
CA PHE A 357 -22.24 -36.25 -13.57
C PHE A 357 -21.01 -37.11 -13.91
N ILE A 358 -20.85 -38.29 -13.29
CA ILE A 358 -19.82 -39.25 -13.69
C ILE A 358 -20.10 -39.76 -15.11
N GLU A 359 -21.35 -40.10 -15.42
CA GLU A 359 -21.76 -40.59 -16.74
C GLU A 359 -21.58 -39.54 -17.82
N LEU A 360 -21.91 -38.27 -17.54
CA LEU A 360 -21.66 -37.12 -18.42
C LEU A 360 -20.17 -36.80 -18.61
N GLY A 361 -19.26 -37.47 -17.88
CA GLY A 361 -17.82 -37.27 -18.03
C GLY A 361 -17.28 -36.06 -17.29
N LEU A 362 -18.03 -35.47 -16.35
CA LEU A 362 -17.63 -34.29 -15.57
C LEU A 362 -16.20 -34.42 -15.01
N PHE A 363 -15.94 -35.54 -14.33
CA PHE A 363 -14.68 -35.81 -13.65
C PHE A 363 -13.53 -36.23 -14.60
N LYS A 364 -13.81 -36.49 -15.87
CA LYS A 364 -12.77 -36.80 -16.87
C LYS A 364 -12.17 -35.53 -17.46
N GLU A 365 -12.97 -34.47 -17.58
CA GLU A 365 -12.62 -33.28 -18.35
C GLU A 365 -12.48 -32.01 -17.50
N SER A 366 -13.15 -31.95 -16.34
CA SER A 366 -13.26 -30.71 -15.56
C SER A 366 -12.53 -30.77 -14.23
N ILE A 367 -12.01 -29.61 -13.80
CA ILE A 367 -11.70 -29.34 -12.40
C ILE A 367 -13.04 -29.12 -11.68
N VAL A 368 -13.31 -29.90 -10.64
CA VAL A 368 -14.56 -29.83 -9.86
C VAL A 368 -14.24 -29.37 -8.44
N ILE A 369 -14.96 -28.36 -7.97
CA ILE A 369 -14.76 -27.77 -6.63
C ILE A 369 -16.05 -27.89 -5.85
N ILE A 370 -16.04 -28.64 -4.75
CA ILE A 370 -17.17 -28.75 -3.83
C ILE A 370 -16.80 -27.96 -2.57
N PHE A 371 -17.63 -26.99 -2.19
CA PHE A 371 -17.31 -26.11 -1.06
C PHE A 371 -18.55 -25.76 -0.23
N SER A 372 -18.31 -25.34 1.01
CA SER A 372 -19.27 -24.55 1.78
C SER A 372 -18.70 -23.15 2.08
N ASP A 373 -19.60 -22.19 2.15
CA ASP A 373 -19.34 -20.78 2.46
C ASP A 373 -19.25 -20.52 3.97
N GLU A 374 -19.96 -21.30 4.77
CA GLU A 374 -20.05 -21.16 6.22
C GLU A 374 -20.08 -22.54 6.89
N GLY A 375 -19.57 -22.61 8.12
CA GLY A 375 -19.77 -23.77 9.00
C GLY A 375 -20.90 -23.53 9.99
N GLN A 376 -21.69 -24.57 10.27
CA GLN A 376 -22.68 -24.61 11.34
C GLN A 376 -22.21 -25.62 12.41
N GLY A 377 -22.47 -25.36 13.70
CA GLY A 377 -22.07 -26.23 14.81
C GLY A 377 -21.59 -25.47 16.05
N SER A 378 -20.80 -26.11 16.90
CA SER A 378 -20.17 -25.46 18.06
C SER A 378 -19.16 -24.36 17.64
N SER A 379 -18.73 -23.50 18.57
CA SER A 379 -17.83 -22.35 18.28
C SER A 379 -16.53 -22.68 17.51
N HIS A 380 -16.08 -23.95 17.48
CA HIS A 380 -14.93 -24.39 16.69
C HIS A 380 -15.30 -25.03 15.33
N GLU A 381 -16.52 -25.55 15.19
CA GLU A 381 -17.01 -26.16 13.95
C GLU A 381 -17.53 -25.10 12.98
N GLU A 382 -18.04 -23.98 13.49
CA GLU A 382 -18.48 -22.87 12.65
C GLU A 382 -17.34 -22.23 11.84
N THR A 383 -16.09 -22.37 12.30
CA THR A 383 -14.92 -21.74 11.66
C THR A 383 -14.30 -22.59 10.54
N LEU A 384 -14.76 -23.83 10.37
CA LEU A 384 -14.22 -24.83 9.44
C LEU A 384 -15.27 -25.32 8.44
N PRO A 385 -15.57 -24.53 7.39
CA PRO A 385 -16.32 -24.99 6.22
C PRO A 385 -15.56 -26.10 5.47
N MET A 386 -16.21 -26.70 4.48
CA MET A 386 -15.61 -27.75 3.66
C MET A 386 -15.08 -27.20 2.33
N LEU A 387 -13.99 -27.79 1.85
CA LEU A 387 -13.46 -27.56 0.51
C LEU A 387 -12.80 -28.85 -0.02
N PHE A 388 -13.33 -29.34 -1.14
CA PHE A 388 -12.80 -30.48 -1.89
C PHE A 388 -12.52 -30.06 -3.33
N ILE A 389 -11.34 -30.40 -3.83
CA ILE A 389 -10.90 -30.08 -5.18
C ILE A 389 -10.60 -31.38 -5.93
N TRP A 390 -11.24 -31.58 -7.08
CA TRP A 390 -10.96 -32.66 -8.02
C TRP A 390 -10.15 -32.12 -9.20
N LEU A 391 -9.05 -32.79 -9.52
CA LEU A 391 -8.29 -32.53 -10.75
C LEU A 391 -8.53 -33.67 -11.75
N PRO A 392 -8.88 -33.43 -13.02
CA PRO A 392 -9.14 -34.50 -13.97
C PRO A 392 -7.85 -35.27 -14.34
N PRO A 393 -7.94 -36.55 -14.76
CA PRO A 393 -6.76 -37.40 -15.00
C PRO A 393 -5.71 -36.81 -15.94
N TRP A 394 -6.12 -36.16 -17.03
CA TRP A 394 -5.21 -35.52 -17.98
C TRP A 394 -4.46 -34.34 -17.35
N PHE A 395 -5.13 -33.54 -16.52
CA PHE A 395 -4.54 -32.40 -15.85
C PHE A 395 -3.53 -32.84 -14.80
N ARG A 396 -3.81 -33.93 -14.07
CA ARG A 396 -2.86 -34.53 -13.12
C ARG A 396 -1.60 -35.04 -13.81
N ALA A 397 -1.73 -35.57 -15.02
CA ALA A 397 -0.59 -36.06 -15.80
C ALA A 397 0.26 -34.90 -16.36
N GLU A 398 -0.38 -33.79 -16.75
CA GLU A 398 0.28 -32.61 -17.31
C GLU A 398 0.89 -31.69 -16.24
N HIS A 399 0.26 -31.60 -15.06
CA HIS A 399 0.65 -30.72 -13.95
C HIS A 399 0.87 -31.50 -12.64
N PRO A 400 1.90 -32.36 -12.55
CA PRO A 400 2.23 -33.10 -11.33
C PRO A 400 2.60 -32.17 -10.15
N GLU A 401 3.10 -30.95 -10.43
CA GLU A 401 3.39 -29.93 -9.42
C GLU A 401 2.13 -29.46 -8.69
N ALA A 402 1.01 -29.33 -9.41
CA ALA A 402 -0.27 -28.95 -8.83
C ALA A 402 -0.84 -30.06 -7.92
N VAL A 403 -0.63 -31.32 -8.31
CA VAL A 403 -0.96 -32.50 -7.48
C VAL A 403 -0.16 -32.47 -6.18
N GLN A 404 1.16 -32.26 -6.27
CA GLN A 404 2.03 -32.18 -5.11
C GLN A 404 1.65 -31.01 -4.19
N ALA A 405 1.33 -29.85 -4.77
CA ALA A 405 0.89 -28.69 -4.01
C ALA A 405 -0.41 -28.96 -3.25
N LEU A 406 -1.45 -29.52 -3.88
CA LEU A 406 -2.70 -29.85 -3.20
C LEU A 406 -2.52 -30.92 -2.11
N GLN A 407 -1.63 -31.89 -2.32
CA GLN A 407 -1.28 -32.86 -1.27
C GLN A 407 -0.67 -32.18 -0.05
N ILE A 408 0.30 -31.28 -0.25
CA ILE A 408 0.90 -30.49 0.84
C ILE A 408 -0.18 -29.62 1.51
N ASN A 409 -0.95 -28.89 0.71
CA ASN A 409 -1.93 -27.90 1.16
C ASN A 409 -3.12 -28.52 1.88
N SER A 410 -3.44 -29.79 1.62
CA SER A 410 -4.45 -30.56 2.36
C SER A 410 -4.21 -30.55 3.88
N GLN A 411 -2.94 -30.39 4.29
CA GLN A 411 -2.49 -30.33 5.68
C GLN A 411 -2.03 -28.93 6.10
N ARG A 412 -2.48 -27.87 5.42
CA ARG A 412 -2.15 -26.47 5.74
C ARG A 412 -3.42 -25.65 5.98
N LEU A 413 -3.22 -24.49 6.63
CA LEU A 413 -4.25 -23.47 6.76
C LEU A 413 -4.50 -22.80 5.40
N THR A 414 -5.75 -22.81 4.96
CA THR A 414 -6.20 -22.24 3.68
C THR A 414 -7.44 -21.39 3.90
N SER A 415 -7.75 -20.48 2.96
CA SER A 415 -8.91 -19.61 3.07
C SER A 415 -9.61 -19.38 1.71
N PRO A 416 -10.85 -18.84 1.72
CA PRO A 416 -11.54 -18.34 0.54
C PRO A 416 -10.70 -17.49 -0.44
N TYR A 417 -9.75 -16.70 0.07
CA TYR A 417 -8.86 -15.88 -0.77
C TYR A 417 -7.86 -16.73 -1.56
N ASP A 418 -7.36 -17.82 -0.98
CA ASP A 418 -6.50 -18.76 -1.71
C ASP A 418 -7.26 -19.45 -2.84
N LEU A 419 -8.54 -19.77 -2.60
CA LEU A 419 -9.42 -20.33 -3.63
C LEU A 419 -9.67 -19.33 -4.76
N HIS A 420 -9.87 -18.04 -4.45
CA HIS A 420 -9.97 -16.99 -5.48
C HIS A 420 -8.72 -16.92 -6.36
N LEU A 421 -7.53 -16.88 -5.75
CA LEU A 421 -6.26 -16.87 -6.47
C LEU A 421 -6.03 -18.15 -7.27
N THR A 422 -6.54 -19.29 -6.79
CA THR A 422 -6.54 -20.55 -7.54
C THR A 422 -7.36 -20.45 -8.82
N LEU A 423 -8.56 -19.86 -8.76
CA LEU A 423 -9.41 -19.65 -9.93
C LEU A 423 -8.76 -18.69 -10.93
N GLN A 424 -8.11 -17.63 -10.46
CA GLN A 424 -7.34 -16.73 -11.32
C GLN A 424 -6.13 -17.44 -11.95
N TYR A 425 -5.40 -18.25 -11.18
CA TYR A 425 -4.27 -19.02 -11.68
C TYR A 425 -4.67 -19.99 -12.81
N ILE A 426 -5.83 -20.64 -12.69
CA ILE A 426 -6.35 -21.55 -13.73
C ILE A 426 -6.57 -20.82 -15.06
N LEU A 427 -6.90 -19.51 -15.06
CA LEU A 427 -7.07 -18.72 -16.29
C LEU A 427 -5.76 -18.47 -17.06
N GLU A 428 -4.63 -18.52 -16.35
CA GLU A 428 -3.30 -18.30 -16.92
C GLU A 428 -2.64 -19.59 -17.41
N LEU A 429 -3.18 -20.75 -17.05
CA LEU A 429 -2.72 -22.05 -17.55
C LEU A 429 -3.01 -22.15 -19.07
N GLY A 430 -1.95 -22.11 -19.88
CA GLY A 430 -2.02 -22.27 -21.34
C GLY A 430 -1.45 -21.10 -22.16
N GLU A 431 -1.06 -19.99 -21.52
CA GLU A 431 -0.24 -18.95 -22.15
C GLU A 431 1.20 -19.03 -21.63
N LYS A 432 2.17 -18.40 -22.33
CA LYS A 432 3.60 -18.51 -22.01
C LYS A 432 3.83 -18.25 -20.51
N TRP A 433 4.08 -19.35 -19.81
CA TRP A 433 4.37 -19.43 -18.40
C TRP A 433 5.64 -18.62 -18.08
N PRO A 434 5.73 -17.85 -16.97
CA PRO A 434 4.67 -17.48 -16.01
C PRO A 434 4.38 -15.95 -16.05
N HIS A 435 3.12 -15.56 -16.26
CA HIS A 435 2.65 -14.25 -15.77
C HIS A 435 2.19 -14.47 -14.32
N ALA A 436 2.66 -13.63 -13.39
CA ALA A 436 2.24 -13.69 -12.00
C ALA A 436 0.76 -13.28 -11.89
N VAL A 437 -0.03 -14.07 -11.17
CA VAL A 437 -1.39 -13.69 -10.77
C VAL A 437 -1.29 -12.48 -9.85
N GLU A 438 -2.14 -11.46 -10.04
CA GLU A 438 -2.13 -10.23 -9.24
C GLU A 438 -2.29 -10.55 -7.74
N GLU A 439 -1.45 -9.97 -6.90
CA GLU A 439 -1.55 -10.13 -5.44
C GLU A 439 -2.84 -9.47 -4.92
N LEU A 440 -3.56 -10.16 -4.03
CA LEU A 440 -4.75 -9.59 -3.41
C LEU A 440 -4.36 -8.50 -2.40
N GLU A 441 -4.84 -7.27 -2.61
CA GLU A 441 -4.64 -6.14 -1.69
C GLU A 441 -5.10 -6.47 -0.25
N ASP A 442 -6.17 -7.24 -0.13
CA ASP A 442 -6.80 -7.62 1.13
C ASP A 442 -6.20 -8.89 1.77
N CYS A 443 -5.44 -9.70 1.01
CA CYS A 443 -4.65 -10.80 1.55
C CYS A 443 -3.33 -10.99 0.79
N PRO A 444 -2.30 -10.17 1.08
CA PRO A 444 -1.04 -10.17 0.31
C PRO A 444 -0.21 -11.46 0.44
N LYS A 445 -0.46 -12.27 1.49
CA LYS A 445 0.19 -13.57 1.71
C LYS A 445 -0.65 -14.76 1.25
N CYS A 446 -1.86 -14.51 0.74
CA CYS A 446 -2.65 -15.54 0.10
C CYS A 446 -2.04 -15.91 -1.25
N GLN A 447 -2.21 -17.16 -1.65
CA GLN A 447 -1.64 -17.68 -2.89
C GLN A 447 -2.50 -18.81 -3.46
N THR A 448 -2.23 -19.20 -4.71
CA THR A 448 -2.92 -20.34 -5.33
C THR A 448 -2.72 -21.63 -4.53
N LEU A 449 -3.78 -22.42 -4.38
CA LEU A 449 -3.76 -23.76 -3.79
C LEU A 449 -3.01 -24.77 -4.68
N LEU A 450 -2.72 -24.40 -5.93
CA LEU A 450 -1.90 -25.20 -6.85
C LEU A 450 -0.39 -24.94 -6.68
N ALA A 451 0.01 -24.12 -5.70
CA ALA A 451 1.39 -23.97 -5.24
C ALA A 451 1.53 -24.31 -3.74
N PRO A 452 2.67 -24.85 -3.28
CA PRO A 452 2.83 -25.25 -1.88
C PRO A 452 2.71 -24.07 -0.89
N ILE A 453 1.82 -24.22 0.09
CA ILE A 453 1.61 -23.29 1.20
C ILE A 453 2.62 -23.55 2.31
N ASN A 454 3.20 -22.45 2.80
CA ASN A 454 4.19 -22.48 3.86
C ASN A 454 3.62 -23.14 5.13
N GLU A 455 4.44 -23.99 5.75
CA GLU A 455 4.13 -24.62 7.03
C GLU A 455 3.83 -23.62 8.14
N SER A 456 4.62 -22.55 8.21
CA SER A 456 4.53 -21.56 9.27
C SER A 456 3.42 -20.53 9.06
N ARG A 457 2.44 -20.82 8.20
CA ARG A 457 1.34 -19.90 7.92
C ARG A 457 0.40 -19.78 9.12
N ALA A 458 0.17 -18.53 9.56
CA ALA A 458 -0.77 -18.19 10.62
C ALA A 458 -2.10 -17.63 10.04
N CYS A 459 -3.14 -17.52 10.88
CA CYS A 459 -4.45 -16.98 10.47
C CYS A 459 -4.39 -15.61 9.77
N PRO A 460 -3.60 -14.62 10.25
CA PRO A 460 -3.46 -13.35 9.54
C PRO A 460 -2.85 -13.48 8.14
N ASP A 461 -1.96 -14.47 7.93
CA ASP A 461 -1.36 -14.76 6.62
C ASP A 461 -2.36 -15.44 5.66
N ALA A 462 -3.47 -15.96 6.20
CA ALA A 462 -4.59 -16.51 5.45
C ALA A 462 -5.75 -15.53 5.28
N GLY A 463 -5.61 -14.27 5.73
CA GLY A 463 -6.70 -13.30 5.72
C GLY A 463 -7.83 -13.64 6.70
N ILE A 464 -7.55 -14.47 7.71
CA ILE A 464 -8.49 -14.89 8.75
C ILE A 464 -8.21 -14.10 10.03
N SER A 465 -9.25 -13.49 10.61
CA SER A 465 -9.13 -12.71 11.85
C SER A 465 -8.92 -13.59 13.08
N ASP A 466 -8.30 -13.07 14.14
CA ASP A 466 -8.11 -13.81 15.41
C ASP A 466 -9.45 -14.28 16.04
N GLU A 467 -10.58 -13.64 15.70
CA GLU A 467 -11.91 -14.03 16.16
C GLU A 467 -12.42 -15.30 15.47
N THR A 468 -12.15 -15.44 14.17
CA THR A 468 -12.62 -16.54 13.32
C THR A 468 -11.53 -17.59 13.07
N CYS A 469 -10.32 -17.35 13.57
CA CYS A 469 -9.17 -18.21 13.44
C CYS A 469 -9.43 -19.62 13.99
N PRO A 470 -9.31 -20.68 13.16
CA PRO A 470 -9.49 -22.05 13.62
C PRO A 470 -8.26 -22.61 14.37
N CYS A 471 -7.14 -21.89 14.40
CA CYS A 471 -5.89 -22.36 14.99
C CYS A 471 -5.78 -22.07 16.51
N GLY A 472 -5.55 -23.10 17.33
CA GLY A 472 -5.18 -22.98 18.75
C GLY A 472 -6.19 -23.55 19.76
N ILE A 473 -5.72 -23.86 20.98
CA ILE A 473 -6.54 -24.36 22.10
C ILE A 473 -6.78 -23.23 23.09
N TYR A 474 -8.04 -22.93 23.38
CA TYR A 474 -8.44 -21.98 24.43
C TYR A 474 -8.84 -22.74 25.69
N LYS A 475 -8.17 -22.46 26.81
CA LYS A 475 -8.54 -22.98 28.14
C LYS A 475 -9.42 -21.97 28.86
N SER A 476 -10.63 -22.39 29.24
CA SER A 476 -11.51 -21.57 30.09
C SER A 476 -10.86 -21.30 31.45
N LEU A 477 -10.96 -20.05 31.92
CA LEU A 477 -10.44 -19.63 33.23
C LEU A 477 -11.56 -19.48 34.24
N ALA A 478 -11.33 -19.96 35.45
CA ALA A 478 -12.28 -19.79 36.55
C ALA A 478 -12.39 -18.31 36.97
N THR A 479 -13.61 -17.89 37.32
CA THR A 479 -13.98 -16.49 37.64
C THR A 479 -13.06 -15.81 38.65
N ARG A 480 -12.60 -16.52 39.69
CA ARG A 480 -11.67 -15.98 40.71
C ARG A 480 -10.31 -15.53 40.15
N HIS A 481 -9.79 -16.21 39.11
CA HIS A 481 -8.54 -15.80 38.47
C HIS A 481 -8.73 -14.61 37.53
N THR A 482 -9.96 -14.37 37.07
CA THR A 482 -10.30 -13.30 36.13
C THR A 482 -10.67 -11.99 36.82
N GLU A 483 -11.13 -12.02 38.08
CA GLU A 483 -11.48 -10.83 38.87
C GLU A 483 -10.30 -9.85 39.06
N HIS A 484 -9.07 -10.36 39.02
CA HIS A 484 -7.85 -9.56 39.15
C HIS A 484 -7.31 -9.02 37.81
N LEU A 485 -7.89 -9.40 36.67
CA LEU A 485 -7.44 -8.98 35.34
C LEU A 485 -8.41 -7.93 34.76
N PRO A 486 -7.94 -6.75 34.33
CA PRO A 486 -8.81 -5.67 33.85
C PRO A 486 -9.31 -5.88 32.42
N LEU A 487 -9.45 -7.13 31.95
CA LEU A 487 -9.64 -7.45 30.53
C LEU A 487 -10.95 -6.87 29.96
N GLY A 488 -12.07 -7.07 30.64
CA GLY A 488 -13.36 -6.51 30.21
C GLY A 488 -13.34 -4.98 30.20
N THR A 489 -12.69 -4.35 31.19
CA THR A 489 -12.57 -2.90 31.28
C THR A 489 -11.68 -2.35 30.16
N LEU A 490 -10.58 -3.03 29.84
CA LEU A 490 -9.69 -2.67 28.75
C LEU A 490 -10.38 -2.79 27.39
N LEU A 491 -11.19 -3.83 27.18
CA LEU A 491 -11.97 -4.01 25.95
C LEU A 491 -13.07 -2.95 25.81
N VAL A 492 -13.84 -2.67 26.87
CA VAL A 492 -14.84 -1.58 26.86
C VAL A 492 -14.18 -0.23 26.60
N ARG A 493 -13.02 0.03 27.23
CA ARG A 493 -12.24 1.23 26.97
C ARG A 493 -11.79 1.30 25.52
N SER A 494 -11.29 0.20 24.96
CA SER A 494 -10.91 0.11 23.54
C SER A 494 -12.09 0.41 22.60
N ILE A 495 -13.29 -0.09 22.90
CA ILE A 495 -14.51 0.22 22.14
C ILE A 495 -14.85 1.71 22.24
N ASN A 496 -14.85 2.29 23.44
CA ASN A 496 -15.14 3.71 23.61
C ASN A 496 -14.08 4.60 22.94
N ASP A 497 -12.81 4.22 23.06
CA ASP A 497 -11.71 4.87 22.37
C ASP A 497 -11.90 4.77 20.86
N TYR A 498 -12.29 3.61 20.31
CA TYR A 498 -12.62 3.42 18.90
C TYR A 498 -13.76 4.35 18.45
N LEU A 499 -14.86 4.42 19.21
CA LEU A 499 -15.98 5.32 18.93
C LEU A 499 -15.55 6.79 19.00
N HIS A 500 -14.68 7.14 19.96
CA HIS A 500 -14.12 8.48 20.11
C HIS A 500 -13.22 8.86 18.93
N HIS A 501 -12.29 7.99 18.53
CA HIS A 501 -11.38 8.21 17.40
C HIS A 501 -12.12 8.34 16.06
N ARG A 502 -13.31 7.74 15.94
CA ARG A 502 -14.20 7.87 14.77
C ARG A 502 -15.17 9.05 14.86
N ASN A 503 -15.08 9.90 15.89
CA ASN A 503 -15.99 11.02 16.17
C ASN A 503 -17.47 10.61 16.24
N LEU A 504 -17.78 9.40 16.70
CA LEU A 504 -19.15 8.89 16.82
C LEU A 504 -19.84 9.24 18.14
N GLN A 505 -19.21 10.11 18.94
CA GLN A 505 -19.67 10.49 20.29
C GLN A 505 -21.00 11.27 20.29
N GLU A 506 -21.39 11.86 19.17
CA GLU A 506 -22.72 12.50 19.02
C GLU A 506 -23.85 11.47 18.81
N PHE A 507 -23.52 10.25 18.36
CA PHE A 507 -24.50 9.21 18.03
C PHE A 507 -24.48 8.03 19.02
N CYS A 508 -23.34 7.77 19.66
CA CYS A 508 -23.11 6.62 20.53
C CYS A 508 -22.69 7.08 21.94
N CYS A 509 -23.35 6.56 22.96
CA CYS A 509 -22.95 6.77 24.36
C CYS A 509 -21.72 5.92 24.69
N ASN A 510 -20.89 6.40 25.63
CA ASN A 510 -19.81 5.59 26.18
C ASN A 510 -20.38 4.41 26.98
N PHE A 511 -19.89 3.22 26.66
CA PHE A 511 -20.22 2.01 27.39
C PHE A 511 -19.46 1.94 28.70
N THR A 512 -20.11 1.42 29.75
CA THR A 512 -19.43 1.01 30.97
C THR A 512 -19.60 -0.49 31.14
N LEU A 513 -18.54 -1.18 31.58
CA LEU A 513 -18.59 -2.61 31.79
C LEU A 513 -19.64 -2.95 32.86
N LYS A 514 -20.52 -3.90 32.58
CA LYS A 514 -21.49 -4.44 33.55
C LYS A 514 -20.92 -5.69 34.22
N SER A 515 -20.55 -6.69 33.41
CA SER A 515 -19.96 -7.94 33.90
C SER A 515 -19.14 -8.61 32.81
N VAL A 516 -18.22 -9.48 33.21
CA VAL A 516 -17.52 -10.41 32.31
C VAL A 516 -18.17 -11.79 32.51
N SER A 517 -18.72 -12.38 31.45
CA SER A 517 -19.43 -13.65 31.50
C SER A 517 -18.50 -14.85 31.31
N ALA A 518 -17.48 -14.73 30.46
CA ALA A 518 -16.51 -15.79 30.22
C ALA A 518 -15.12 -15.23 29.87
N VAL A 519 -14.07 -15.93 30.30
CA VAL A 519 -12.70 -15.66 29.87
C VAL A 519 -12.02 -16.98 29.55
N SER A 520 -11.41 -17.07 28.38
CA SER A 520 -10.57 -18.20 27.99
C SER A 520 -9.19 -17.72 27.56
N MET A 521 -8.14 -18.39 28.00
CA MET A 521 -6.76 -18.09 27.64
C MET A 521 -6.27 -19.05 26.56
N ARG A 522 -5.57 -18.54 25.55
CA ARG A 522 -4.86 -19.37 24.58
C ARG A 522 -3.73 -20.12 25.27
N VAL A 523 -3.68 -21.44 25.11
CA VAL A 523 -2.60 -22.29 25.62
C VAL A 523 -1.42 -22.18 24.66
N GLU A 524 -0.32 -21.56 25.10
CA GLU A 524 0.94 -21.48 24.37
C GLU A 524 1.95 -22.49 24.97
N GLU A 525 2.39 -23.50 24.20
CA GLU A 525 3.32 -24.55 24.68
C GLU A 525 4.80 -24.21 24.45
N ARG A 526 5.12 -23.25 23.58
CA ARG A 526 6.49 -22.78 23.36
C ARG A 526 6.71 -21.48 24.09
N GLN A 527 7.86 -21.36 24.75
CA GLN A 527 8.33 -20.22 25.56
C GLN A 527 8.45 -18.91 24.74
N SER A 528 7.34 -18.42 24.19
CA SER A 528 7.14 -17.01 23.90
C SER A 528 7.11 -16.30 25.26
N SER A 529 7.73 -15.12 25.34
CA SER A 529 7.99 -14.33 26.56
C SER A 529 7.05 -14.63 27.75
N SER A 530 7.60 -14.97 28.92
CA SER A 530 6.88 -15.45 30.12
C SER A 530 5.88 -14.47 30.77
N TYR A 531 5.47 -13.40 30.08
CA TYR A 531 4.67 -12.31 30.62
C TYR A 531 3.49 -11.89 29.73
N ILE A 532 3.26 -12.50 28.57
CA ILE A 532 2.20 -12.09 27.64
C ILE A 532 1.31 -13.30 27.36
N ASN A 533 0.00 -13.12 27.50
CA ASN A 533 -0.99 -14.17 27.23
C ASN A 533 -2.14 -13.62 26.38
N THR A 534 -2.64 -14.43 25.45
CA THR A 534 -3.83 -14.10 24.65
C THR A 534 -5.09 -14.59 25.35
N TYR A 535 -6.08 -13.71 25.51
CA TYR A 535 -7.37 -14.00 26.11
C TYR A 535 -8.51 -13.76 25.13
N ARG A 536 -9.57 -14.54 25.22
CA ARG A 536 -10.89 -14.28 24.64
C ARG A 536 -11.86 -14.04 25.79
N VAL A 537 -12.58 -12.93 25.73
CA VAL A 537 -13.39 -12.41 26.82
C VAL A 537 -14.80 -12.12 26.30
N THR A 538 -15.80 -12.70 26.94
CA THR A 538 -17.20 -12.37 26.73
C THR A 538 -17.66 -11.48 27.89
N PHE A 539 -18.29 -10.36 27.58
CA PHE A 539 -18.65 -9.33 28.56
C PHE A 539 -19.91 -8.56 28.17
N SER A 540 -20.64 -8.07 29.17
CA SER A 540 -21.83 -7.24 29.00
C SER A 540 -21.56 -5.79 29.41
N VAL A 541 -22.28 -4.84 28.81
CA VAL A 541 -22.14 -3.40 29.12
C VAL A 541 -23.44 -2.80 29.67
N ASN A 542 -23.32 -1.76 30.48
CA ASN A 542 -24.45 -0.98 30.96
C ASN A 542 -24.96 -0.03 29.88
N ARG A 543 -26.28 0.12 29.81
CA ARG A 543 -26.95 1.13 28.98
C ARG A 543 -27.19 2.38 29.83
N GLN A 544 -26.87 3.57 29.33
CA GLN A 544 -27.26 4.81 30.00
C GLN A 544 -28.72 5.18 29.67
N LEU A 545 -29.55 5.15 30.72
CA LEU A 545 -30.73 5.97 31.06
C LEU A 545 -31.96 6.17 30.14
N TYR A 546 -31.99 5.81 28.85
CA TYR A 546 -33.14 6.25 28.01
C TYR A 546 -34.23 5.23 27.67
N ASP A 547 -34.20 3.97 28.15
CA ASP A 547 -35.30 3.04 27.85
C ASP A 547 -35.43 1.95 28.91
N ARG A 548 -36.49 2.05 29.74
CA ARG A 548 -36.76 1.15 30.88
C ARG A 548 -37.53 -0.12 30.50
N THR A 549 -37.81 -0.36 29.22
CA THR A 549 -38.78 -1.40 28.81
C THR A 549 -38.19 -2.67 28.22
N ASN A 550 -36.87 -2.78 28.07
CA ASN A 550 -36.23 -3.98 27.52
C ASN A 550 -35.04 -4.44 28.39
N SER A 551 -35.12 -5.65 28.94
CA SER A 551 -34.20 -6.20 29.95
C SER A 551 -32.88 -6.76 29.40
N ASN A 552 -32.67 -6.73 28.08
CA ASN A 552 -31.50 -7.32 27.45
C ASN A 552 -30.36 -6.31 27.32
N HIS A 553 -29.25 -6.59 28.01
CA HIS A 553 -28.01 -5.83 27.89
C HIS A 553 -27.20 -6.33 26.69
N PRO A 554 -26.51 -5.44 25.95
CA PRO A 554 -25.64 -5.87 24.86
C PRO A 554 -24.48 -6.71 25.42
N GLU A 555 -24.31 -7.92 24.89
CA GLU A 555 -23.18 -8.80 25.18
C GLU A 555 -22.19 -8.76 24.01
N PHE A 556 -20.92 -8.65 24.33
CA PHE A 556 -19.80 -8.59 23.39
C PHE A 556 -18.85 -9.76 23.66
N SER A 557 -18.17 -10.24 22.64
CA SER A 557 -17.03 -11.13 22.77
C SER A 557 -15.86 -10.54 22.00
N GLY A 558 -14.67 -10.51 22.60
CA GLY A 558 -13.48 -9.93 22.00
C GLY A 558 -12.20 -10.61 22.48
N SER A 559 -11.18 -10.61 21.63
CA SER A 559 -9.86 -11.14 21.96
C SER A 559 -8.91 -10.00 22.36
N ILE A 560 -8.10 -10.23 23.39
CA ILE A 560 -7.17 -9.27 23.98
C ILE A 560 -5.87 -10.00 24.32
N ARG A 561 -4.74 -9.53 23.81
CA ARG A 561 -3.44 -9.97 24.34
C ARG A 561 -3.07 -9.07 25.50
N TYR A 562 -2.71 -9.66 26.61
CA TYR A 562 -2.52 -8.95 27.87
C TYR A 562 -1.10 -9.20 28.38
N ASN A 563 -0.38 -8.11 28.57
CA ASN A 563 0.95 -8.12 29.14
C ASN A 563 0.84 -8.08 30.67
N HIS A 564 1.09 -9.20 31.32
CA HIS A 564 1.04 -9.36 32.78
C HIS A 564 2.07 -8.48 33.52
N LYS A 565 3.21 -8.17 32.89
CA LYS A 565 4.25 -7.31 33.48
C LYS A 565 3.85 -5.84 33.46
N LEU A 566 3.30 -5.39 32.33
CA LEU A 566 2.92 -3.98 32.12
C LEU A 566 1.47 -3.68 32.51
N LYS A 567 0.67 -4.70 32.86
CA LYS A 567 -0.77 -4.61 33.14
C LYS A 567 -1.56 -3.86 32.06
N THR A 568 -1.18 -4.05 30.80
CA THR A 568 -1.73 -3.35 29.63
C THR A 568 -2.03 -4.32 28.51
N MET A 569 -2.82 -3.87 27.54
CA MET A 569 -3.01 -4.61 26.29
C MET A 569 -1.70 -4.67 25.52
N ASP A 570 -1.27 -5.87 25.19
CA ASP A 570 -0.17 -6.12 24.27
C ASP A 570 -0.72 -6.06 22.85
N TYR A 571 -0.44 -4.99 22.13
CA TYR A 571 -0.89 -4.88 20.74
C TYR A 571 0.06 -5.69 19.85
N LEU A 572 -0.13 -7.00 19.73
CA LEU A 572 0.48 -7.74 18.63
C LEU A 572 -0.18 -7.29 17.34
N ASN A 573 0.66 -6.77 16.45
CA ASN A 573 0.29 -6.10 15.20
C ASN A 573 -0.54 -4.83 15.37
N ASP A 574 0.10 -3.83 15.95
CA ASP A 574 -0.03 -2.42 15.54
C ASP A 574 0.43 -2.20 14.07
N GLN A 575 0.16 -3.16 13.17
CA GLN A 575 0.26 -3.03 11.71
C GLN A 575 -1.11 -3.12 11.03
N LEU A 576 -2.12 -3.76 11.64
CA LEU A 576 -3.51 -3.72 11.14
C LEU A 576 -4.27 -2.47 11.62
N LEU A 577 -3.89 -1.90 12.77
CA LEU A 577 -4.33 -0.57 13.25
C LEU A 577 -3.35 0.57 12.87
N ARG A 578 -2.18 0.22 12.29
CA ARG A 578 -1.33 1.10 11.48
C ARG A 578 -1.39 0.79 9.98
N LYS A 579 -2.51 0.30 9.46
CA LYS A 579 -3.08 1.16 8.41
C LYS A 579 -3.38 2.42 9.18
N LYS A 580 -2.54 3.45 8.99
CA LYS A 580 -2.92 4.84 9.29
C LYS A 580 -4.43 4.90 9.04
N PRO A 581 -5.25 5.56 9.88
CA PRO A 581 -6.57 5.94 9.41
C PRO A 581 -6.38 6.37 7.97
N ILE A 582 -7.19 5.88 7.03
CA ILE A 582 -7.26 6.51 5.72
C ILE A 582 -7.55 7.98 6.06
N GLN A 583 -6.49 8.73 6.19
CA GLN A 583 -6.42 10.13 6.57
C GLN A 583 -5.99 10.88 5.32
N ASP A 584 -6.33 10.29 4.18
CA ASP A 584 -6.64 10.97 2.94
C ASP A 584 -8.11 11.36 2.87
N VAL A 585 -8.98 10.96 3.80
CA VAL A 585 -10.27 11.65 3.90
C VAL A 585 -9.92 13.05 4.37
N HIS A 586 -9.85 14.02 3.45
CA HIS A 586 -10.18 15.45 3.54
C HIS A 586 -9.64 16.25 2.33
N ASP A 587 -8.95 15.62 1.36
CA ASP A 587 -8.61 16.30 0.11
C ASP A 587 -9.83 16.31 -0.82
N ILE A 588 -10.34 17.51 -1.09
CA ILE A 588 -11.41 17.81 -2.04
C ILE A 588 -11.03 17.32 -3.43
N VAL A 589 -9.80 17.55 -3.87
CA VAL A 589 -9.28 17.07 -5.16
C VAL A 589 -8.23 16.01 -4.92
N ARG A 590 -8.30 14.90 -5.65
CA ARG A 590 -7.29 13.83 -5.69
C ARG A 590 -6.87 13.53 -7.12
N SER A 591 -5.72 12.89 -7.28
CA SER A 591 -5.20 12.40 -8.55
C SER A 591 -5.11 10.88 -8.51
N SER A 592 -5.46 10.21 -9.61
CA SER A 592 -5.18 8.79 -9.84
C SER A 592 -4.77 8.58 -11.29
N TYR A 593 -3.89 7.62 -11.53
CA TYR A 593 -3.42 7.26 -12.86
C TYR A 593 -4.19 6.03 -13.38
N ASP A 594 -4.75 6.13 -14.57
CA ASP A 594 -5.42 5.03 -15.27
C ASP A 594 -4.36 4.23 -16.04
N HIS A 595 -3.95 3.09 -15.49
CA HIS A 595 -2.92 2.23 -16.08
C HIS A 595 -3.31 1.64 -17.44
N LEU A 596 -4.61 1.46 -17.70
CA LEU A 596 -5.12 0.90 -18.96
C LEU A 596 -5.08 1.93 -20.08
N ARG A 597 -5.39 3.20 -19.76
CA ARG A 597 -5.43 4.30 -20.74
C ARG A 597 -4.16 5.15 -20.78
N HIS A 598 -3.26 4.94 -19.83
CA HIS A 598 -2.03 5.72 -19.63
C HIS A 598 -2.25 7.22 -19.39
N LEU A 599 -3.32 7.59 -18.68
CA LEU A 599 -3.72 8.99 -18.45
C LEU A 599 -3.90 9.30 -16.95
N HIS A 600 -3.60 10.54 -16.56
CA HIS A 600 -3.87 11.04 -15.21
C HIS A 600 -5.29 11.61 -15.11
N ILE A 601 -6.01 11.27 -14.04
CA ILE A 601 -7.38 11.70 -13.79
C ILE A 601 -7.46 12.37 -12.42
N LEU A 602 -7.99 13.59 -12.39
CA LEU A 602 -8.36 14.28 -11.16
C LEU A 602 -9.80 13.95 -10.77
N TYR A 603 -10.03 13.74 -9.48
CA TYR A 603 -11.34 13.43 -8.92
C TYR A 603 -11.68 14.42 -7.81
N VAL A 604 -12.94 14.84 -7.78
CA VAL A 604 -13.48 15.68 -6.70
C VAL A 604 -14.25 14.80 -5.71
N SER A 605 -13.81 14.76 -4.46
CA SER A 605 -14.45 14.02 -3.39
C SER A 605 -15.57 14.84 -2.76
N GLN A 606 -16.82 14.55 -3.14
CA GLN A 606 -18.00 15.20 -2.56
C GLN A 606 -18.08 15.02 -1.04
N SER A 607 -17.63 13.88 -0.52
CA SER A 607 -17.55 13.61 0.92
C SER A 607 -16.55 14.53 1.63
N ALA A 608 -15.39 14.78 1.01
CA ALA A 608 -14.39 15.70 1.56
C ALA A 608 -14.88 17.15 1.51
N VAL A 609 -15.57 17.55 0.43
CA VAL A 609 -16.21 18.88 0.33
C VAL A 609 -17.24 19.05 1.45
N ASN A 610 -18.17 18.10 1.61
CA ASN A 610 -19.21 18.19 2.62
C ASN A 610 -18.64 18.27 4.03
N LEU A 611 -17.53 17.57 4.31
CA LEU A 611 -16.88 17.65 5.61
C LEU A 611 -16.18 18.99 5.82
N THR A 612 -15.42 19.47 4.84
CA THR A 612 -14.76 20.80 4.89
C THR A 612 -15.79 21.92 5.07
N LEU A 613 -16.94 21.81 4.40
CA LEU A 613 -18.06 22.75 4.57
C LEU A 613 -18.72 22.65 5.95
N ARG A 614 -18.82 21.46 6.55
CA ARG A 614 -19.35 21.27 7.92
C ARG A 614 -18.47 21.89 9.00
N THR A 615 -17.15 21.92 8.78
CA THR A 615 -16.18 22.53 9.70
C THR A 615 -16.10 24.05 9.59
N LEU A 616 -16.66 24.66 8.53
CA LEU A 616 -16.71 26.12 8.42
C LEU A 616 -17.84 26.67 9.30
N GLU A 617 -17.47 27.50 10.28
CA GLU A 617 -18.36 28.03 11.33
C GLU A 617 -19.58 28.84 10.81
N ARG A 618 -19.57 29.25 9.54
CA ARG A 618 -20.62 30.09 8.92
C ARG A 618 -21.46 29.29 7.92
N LYS A 619 -22.63 28.80 8.35
CA LYS A 619 -23.57 28.03 7.54
C LYS A 619 -24.65 28.90 6.87
N PRO A 620 -24.74 28.89 5.52
CA PRO A 620 -26.00 28.87 4.80
C PRO A 620 -26.37 27.42 4.44
N LYS A 621 -27.66 27.10 4.40
CA LYS A 621 -28.16 25.74 4.07
C LYS A 621 -27.95 25.33 2.60
N ASP A 622 -27.49 26.26 1.74
CA ASP A 622 -27.36 26.08 0.28
C ASP A 622 -25.99 26.56 -0.26
N MET A 623 -24.87 26.12 0.34
CA MET A 623 -23.54 26.55 -0.10
C MET A 623 -23.00 25.67 -1.24
N THR A 624 -22.84 26.26 -2.43
CA THR A 624 -22.22 25.61 -3.60
C THR A 624 -20.71 25.82 -3.60
N TYR A 625 -19.98 24.97 -4.34
CA TYR A 625 -18.52 25.05 -4.48
C TYR A 625 -18.12 24.90 -5.95
N THR A 626 -16.95 25.42 -6.29
CA THR A 626 -16.35 25.29 -7.64
C THR A 626 -14.90 24.91 -7.49
N CYS A 627 -14.45 23.93 -8.28
CA CYS A 627 -13.04 23.57 -8.40
C CYS A 627 -12.52 23.98 -9.78
N GLY A 628 -11.29 24.47 -9.81
CA GLY A 628 -10.57 24.75 -11.03
C GLY A 628 -9.08 24.53 -10.83
N TYR A 629 -8.31 24.48 -11.90
CA TYR A 629 -6.86 24.35 -11.81
C TYR A 629 -6.14 25.46 -12.57
N ARG A 630 -4.92 25.74 -12.14
CA ARG A 630 -3.97 26.56 -12.89
C ARG A 630 -2.78 25.70 -13.26
N ARG A 631 -2.45 25.67 -14.56
CA ARG A 631 -1.29 24.93 -15.06
C ARG A 631 0.01 25.66 -14.72
N ILE A 632 1.05 24.91 -14.39
CA ILE A 632 2.41 25.43 -14.27
C ILE A 632 3.02 25.36 -15.67
N THR A 633 3.26 26.53 -16.27
CA THR A 633 3.78 26.60 -17.65
C THR A 633 5.30 26.74 -17.66
N THR A 634 5.91 25.96 -18.55
CA THR A 634 7.33 26.08 -18.90
C THR A 634 7.50 26.85 -20.21
N ASN A 635 8.69 27.42 -20.41
CA ASN A 635 9.11 27.95 -21.70
C ASN A 635 9.54 26.78 -22.63
N PRO A 636 9.84 27.02 -23.92
CA PRO A 636 10.30 25.96 -24.83
C PRO A 636 11.58 25.24 -24.39
N MET A 637 12.35 25.84 -23.48
CA MET A 637 13.55 25.24 -22.89
C MET A 637 13.23 24.37 -21.66
N GLY A 638 11.95 24.15 -21.33
CA GLY A 638 11.50 23.35 -20.19
C GLY A 638 11.66 24.02 -18.83
N LEU A 639 11.92 25.34 -18.79
CA LEU A 639 12.08 26.10 -17.55
C LEU A 639 10.80 26.81 -17.13
N TYR A 640 10.58 26.91 -15.81
CA TYR A 640 9.44 27.63 -15.25
C TYR A 640 9.42 29.11 -15.65
N ILE A 641 8.28 29.58 -16.15
CA ILE A 641 8.07 31.00 -16.46
C ILE A 641 7.66 31.72 -15.18
N ASN A 642 8.52 32.60 -14.67
CA ASN A 642 8.27 33.34 -13.42
C ASN A 642 6.91 34.06 -13.42
N GLY A 643 6.12 33.79 -12.38
CA GLY A 643 4.78 34.33 -12.20
C GLY A 643 3.72 33.78 -13.16
N SER A 644 4.01 32.77 -13.99
CA SER A 644 3.04 32.18 -14.91
C SER A 644 1.81 31.62 -14.20
N ILE A 645 2.01 30.92 -13.09
CA ILE A 645 0.91 30.35 -12.29
C ILE A 645 -0.02 31.44 -11.70
N ASN A 646 0.55 32.60 -11.38
CA ASN A 646 -0.20 33.74 -10.83
C ASN A 646 -0.98 34.49 -11.92
N ARG A 647 -0.55 34.39 -13.19
CA ARG A 647 -1.21 34.97 -14.36
C ARG A 647 -2.12 33.99 -15.08
N ALA A 648 -2.00 32.70 -14.80
CA ALA A 648 -2.79 31.65 -15.43
C ALA A 648 -4.27 31.81 -15.09
N VAL A 649 -5.11 31.69 -16.13
CA VAL A 649 -6.56 31.59 -15.97
C VAL A 649 -6.86 30.25 -15.32
N GLU A 650 -7.76 30.27 -14.34
CA GLU A 650 -8.21 29.07 -13.64
C GLU A 650 -9.24 28.34 -14.52
N THR A 651 -8.92 27.11 -14.91
CA THR A 651 -9.78 26.27 -15.73
C THR A 651 -10.70 25.46 -14.82
N PRO A 652 -12.03 25.64 -14.89
CA PRO A 652 -12.96 24.91 -14.02
C PRO A 652 -13.06 23.43 -14.42
N PHE A 653 -13.26 22.56 -13.43
CA PHE A 653 -13.56 21.14 -13.64
C PHE A 653 -14.51 20.61 -12.55
N HIS A 654 -15.25 19.55 -12.87
CA HIS A 654 -16.30 18.98 -12.02
C HIS A 654 -16.15 17.45 -12.01
N ASP A 655 -16.52 16.80 -10.89
CA ASP A 655 -16.53 15.34 -10.68
C ASP A 655 -15.22 14.62 -11.04
N THR A 656 -14.99 14.34 -12.32
CA THR A 656 -13.79 13.70 -12.87
C THR A 656 -13.22 14.51 -14.04
N TYR A 657 -11.90 14.65 -14.08
CA TYR A 657 -11.20 15.44 -15.09
C TYR A 657 -9.95 14.73 -15.60
N ILE A 658 -9.89 14.46 -16.90
CA ILE A 658 -8.70 13.89 -17.53
C ILE A 658 -7.68 15.01 -17.74
N VAL A 659 -6.50 14.84 -17.15
CA VAL A 659 -5.40 15.79 -17.27
C VAL A 659 -4.82 15.69 -18.69
N PRO A 660 -4.74 16.79 -19.45
CA PRO A 660 -4.12 16.78 -20.77
C PRO A 660 -2.66 16.33 -20.74
N GLU A 661 -2.21 15.62 -21.77
CA GLU A 661 -0.84 15.07 -21.84
C GLU A 661 0.26 16.14 -21.82
N ASP A 662 -0.03 17.37 -22.24
CA ASP A 662 0.91 18.50 -22.19
C ASP A 662 1.06 19.11 -20.78
N VAL A 663 0.21 18.72 -19.83
CA VAL A 663 0.22 19.25 -18.47
C VAL A 663 1.08 18.37 -17.55
N MET A 664 2.29 18.85 -17.27
CA MET A 664 3.26 18.20 -16.37
C MET A 664 3.04 18.54 -14.88
N GLY A 665 2.28 19.60 -14.61
CA GLY A 665 1.93 19.99 -13.26
C GLY A 665 0.91 21.13 -13.22
N LEU A 666 0.07 21.09 -12.20
CA LEU A 666 -0.99 22.07 -11.96
C LEU A 666 -1.22 22.30 -10.47
N ILE A 667 -1.94 23.37 -10.16
CA ILE A 667 -2.45 23.64 -8.82
C ILE A 667 -3.97 23.68 -8.89
N ALA A 668 -4.61 22.70 -8.27
CA ALA A 668 -6.06 22.66 -8.11
C ALA A 668 -6.47 23.59 -6.97
N ILE A 669 -7.50 24.40 -7.20
CA ILE A 669 -8.04 25.39 -6.28
C ILE A 669 -9.55 25.17 -6.23
N CYS A 670 -10.06 24.84 -5.05
CA CYS A 670 -11.50 24.76 -4.82
C CYS A 670 -11.95 25.93 -3.96
N LYS A 671 -13.06 26.56 -4.32
CA LYS A 671 -13.63 27.73 -3.65
C LYS A 671 -15.09 27.51 -3.33
N ASP A 672 -15.58 28.20 -2.30
CA ASP A 672 -17.01 28.30 -2.06
C ASP A 672 -17.68 29.32 -3.00
N SER A 673 -19.01 29.38 -2.95
CA SER A 673 -19.84 30.35 -3.67
C SER A 673 -19.50 31.84 -3.44
N ARG A 674 -18.78 32.19 -2.37
CA ARG A 674 -18.32 33.56 -2.06
C ARG A 674 -16.92 33.83 -2.60
N GLY A 675 -16.24 32.81 -3.10
CA GLY A 675 -14.86 32.88 -3.58
C GLY A 675 -13.81 32.62 -2.50
N ASP A 676 -14.21 32.17 -1.31
CA ASP A 676 -13.28 31.78 -0.25
C ASP A 676 -12.65 30.43 -0.62
N VAL A 677 -11.32 30.31 -0.51
CA VAL A 677 -10.62 29.09 -0.96
C VAL A 677 -10.78 27.98 0.08
N LEU A 678 -11.34 26.86 -0.33
CA LEU A 678 -11.55 25.66 0.48
C LEU A 678 -10.29 24.78 0.50
N GLN A 679 -9.63 24.64 -0.66
CA GLN A 679 -8.42 23.84 -0.82
C GLN A 679 -7.53 24.40 -1.92
N VAL A 680 -6.21 24.30 -1.71
CA VAL A 680 -5.18 24.50 -2.73
C VAL A 680 -4.28 23.28 -2.74
N GLN A 681 -4.32 22.49 -3.80
CA GLN A 681 -3.57 21.25 -3.92
C GLN A 681 -2.74 21.20 -5.19
N PRO A 682 -1.40 21.23 -5.09
CA PRO A 682 -0.51 20.99 -6.21
C PRO A 682 -0.45 19.52 -6.63
N PHE A 683 -0.43 19.26 -7.93
CA PHE A 683 -0.23 17.93 -8.52
C PHE A 683 0.84 17.98 -9.61
N THR A 684 1.73 17.00 -9.59
CA THR A 684 2.74 16.76 -10.64
C THR A 684 2.44 15.44 -11.33
N PHE A 685 2.70 15.38 -12.64
CA PHE A 685 2.37 14.22 -13.47
C PHE A 685 3.58 13.80 -14.31
N VAL A 686 3.89 12.51 -14.27
CA VAL A 686 4.82 11.87 -15.19
C VAL A 686 4.04 11.45 -16.43
N GLN A 687 4.18 12.22 -17.50
CA GLN A 687 3.52 11.99 -18.79
C GLN A 687 4.42 11.24 -19.76
N SER A 688 3.84 10.58 -20.76
CA SER A 688 4.61 9.87 -21.79
C SER A 688 5.40 10.84 -22.66
N ILE A 689 6.70 10.66 -22.78
CA ILE A 689 7.49 11.33 -23.82
C ILE A 689 7.39 10.48 -25.08
N HIS A 690 6.77 11.01 -26.15
CA HIS A 690 6.77 10.37 -27.47
C HIS A 690 8.21 10.28 -28.00
N GLN A 691 8.90 9.18 -27.69
CA GLN A 691 10.18 8.88 -28.31
C GLN A 691 9.93 8.25 -29.68
N SER A 692 10.55 8.82 -30.72
CA SER A 692 10.55 8.26 -32.07
C SER A 692 11.02 6.80 -32.02
N SER A 693 10.15 5.89 -32.45
CA SER A 693 10.28 4.43 -32.41
C SER A 693 11.38 3.88 -33.34
N ASN A 694 12.63 4.26 -33.12
CA ASN A 694 13.78 3.82 -33.93
C ASN A 694 14.87 3.11 -33.14
N GLN A 695 14.62 2.70 -31.89
CA GLN A 695 15.58 1.89 -31.15
C GLN A 695 15.27 0.39 -31.34
N GLN A 696 16.11 -0.27 -32.14
CA GLN A 696 16.15 -1.73 -32.26
C GLN A 696 16.25 -2.38 -30.87
N PRO A 697 15.60 -3.52 -30.64
CA PRO A 697 15.71 -4.26 -29.39
C PRO A 697 17.18 -4.65 -29.16
N LYS A 698 17.82 -4.00 -28.17
CA LYS A 698 19.19 -4.33 -27.76
C LYS A 698 19.16 -5.66 -27.03
N SER A 699 19.99 -6.60 -27.46
CA SER A 699 19.96 -8.00 -27.04
C SER A 699 20.43 -8.29 -25.60
N HIS A 700 20.76 -7.28 -24.79
CA HIS A 700 21.36 -7.44 -23.45
C HIS A 700 20.64 -6.57 -22.40
N ARG A 701 20.22 -7.19 -21.30
CA ARG A 701 19.56 -6.55 -20.13
C ARG A 701 20.55 -5.60 -19.42
N ARG A 702 20.14 -4.36 -19.14
CA ARG A 702 20.91 -3.37 -18.39
C ARG A 702 20.13 -2.94 -17.14
N PRO A 703 20.78 -2.68 -16.01
CA PRO A 703 20.09 -2.27 -14.79
C PRO A 703 19.66 -0.80 -14.87
N SER A 704 18.50 -0.50 -14.32
CA SER A 704 18.12 0.86 -13.93
C SER A 704 18.94 1.30 -12.71
N VAL A 705 19.18 2.61 -12.57
CA VAL A 705 20.00 3.19 -11.49
C VAL A 705 19.21 4.29 -10.80
N ILE A 706 18.94 4.10 -9.51
CA ILE A 706 18.07 5.02 -8.75
C ILE A 706 18.80 5.49 -7.52
N MET A 707 18.99 6.81 -7.43
CA MET A 707 19.78 7.46 -6.42
C MET A 707 18.91 8.34 -5.54
N PHE A 708 19.04 8.17 -4.22
CA PHE A 708 18.36 8.96 -3.21
C PHE A 708 19.40 9.69 -2.35
N GLY A 709 19.39 11.02 -2.43
CA GLY A 709 20.31 11.89 -1.71
C GLY A 709 19.63 12.58 -0.53
N PHE A 710 20.33 12.66 0.60
CA PHE A 710 19.84 13.29 1.83
C PHE A 710 20.81 14.35 2.37
N ASN A 711 20.27 15.50 2.76
CA ASN A 711 21.05 16.60 3.31
C ASN A 711 21.50 16.35 4.76
N GLY A 712 22.71 15.83 4.95
CA GLY A 712 23.33 15.70 6.26
C GLY A 712 22.83 14.53 7.11
N MET A 713 22.35 13.45 6.49
CA MET A 713 21.95 12.23 7.20
C MET A 713 23.19 11.38 7.56
N THR A 714 23.29 10.90 8.79
CA THR A 714 24.35 9.97 9.21
C THR A 714 23.94 8.51 8.98
N PRO A 715 24.87 7.54 8.95
CA PRO A 715 24.54 6.12 8.87
C PRO A 715 23.62 5.65 10.00
N ASN A 716 23.76 6.21 11.20
CA ASN A 716 22.92 5.86 12.35
C ASN A 716 21.50 6.40 12.18
N ASP A 717 21.35 7.65 11.71
CA ASP A 717 20.04 8.21 11.40
C ASP A 717 19.34 7.37 10.33
N PHE A 718 20.09 6.91 9.33
CA PHE A 718 19.56 6.09 8.24
C PHE A 718 19.10 4.73 8.71
N ARG A 719 19.93 4.00 9.45
CA ARG A 719 19.53 2.72 10.04
C ARG A 719 18.32 2.89 10.95
N SER A 720 18.32 3.91 11.81
CA SER A 720 17.18 4.17 12.70
C SER A 720 15.90 4.52 11.93
N THR A 721 16.02 5.27 10.83
CA THR A 721 14.87 5.64 9.99
C THR A 721 14.36 4.45 9.17
N LEU A 722 15.26 3.53 8.78
CA LEU A 722 14.96 2.38 7.94
C LEU A 722 15.16 1.03 8.67
N ASP A 723 14.84 0.99 9.96
CA ASP A 723 15.18 -0.14 10.85
C ASP A 723 14.47 -1.46 10.49
N ASP A 724 13.32 -1.38 9.82
CA ASP A 724 12.53 -2.53 9.34
C ASP A 724 12.87 -2.95 7.90
N MET A 725 13.86 -2.31 7.27
CA MET A 725 14.24 -2.63 5.89
C MET A 725 14.92 -4.02 5.84
N PRO A 726 14.42 -4.97 5.04
CA PRO A 726 15.01 -6.30 4.92
C PRO A 726 16.49 -6.21 4.51
N GLY A 727 17.34 -7.02 5.13
CA GLY A 727 18.76 -7.10 4.79
C GLY A 727 19.65 -5.92 5.19
N LEU A 728 19.11 -4.78 5.62
CA LEU A 728 19.93 -3.63 6.03
C LEU A 728 20.75 -3.92 7.31
N LYS A 729 20.26 -4.84 8.17
CA LYS A 729 20.95 -5.31 9.39
C LYS A 729 21.82 -6.56 9.17
N SER A 730 21.70 -7.22 8.03
CA SER A 730 22.39 -8.48 7.72
C SER A 730 23.33 -8.27 6.53
N ASN A 731 24.65 -8.28 6.77
CA ASN A 731 25.70 -8.10 5.74
C ASN A 731 25.69 -9.17 4.60
N ARG A 732 24.65 -10.02 4.49
CA ARG A 732 24.58 -11.17 3.58
C ARG A 732 23.52 -11.04 2.46
N GLU A 733 22.77 -9.94 2.37
CA GLU A 733 21.57 -9.87 1.51
C GLU A 733 21.65 -8.93 0.29
N GLY A 734 22.79 -8.29 0.00
CA GLY A 734 23.00 -7.48 -1.23
C GLY A 734 23.18 -5.97 -1.01
N TRP A 735 23.09 -5.52 0.24
CA TRP A 735 23.47 -4.17 0.68
C TRP A 735 24.97 -4.08 0.97
N PHE A 736 25.60 -3.02 0.46
CA PHE A 736 26.99 -2.69 0.71
C PHE A 736 27.08 -1.28 1.29
N GLU A 737 27.39 -1.18 2.57
CA GLU A 737 27.64 0.09 3.24
C GLU A 737 29.11 0.46 3.12
N MET A 738 29.40 1.62 2.53
CA MET A 738 30.73 2.20 2.53
C MET A 738 30.94 2.95 3.84
N GLN A 739 31.32 2.23 4.90
CA GLN A 739 31.43 2.76 6.27
C GLN A 739 32.44 3.91 6.37
N ASN A 740 33.43 3.92 5.47
CA ASN A 740 34.46 4.94 5.37
C ASN A 740 34.26 5.90 4.17
N TYR A 741 33.01 6.13 3.75
CA TYR A 741 32.65 7.18 2.79
C TYR A 741 32.86 8.58 3.36
N LYS A 742 33.42 9.50 2.56
CA LYS A 742 33.87 10.82 3.04
C LYS A 742 33.40 11.97 2.15
N ARG A 743 33.10 13.12 2.77
CA ARG A 743 32.78 14.37 2.08
C ARG A 743 34.02 15.04 1.45
N MET A 744 33.82 15.75 0.35
CA MET A 744 34.80 16.58 -0.37
C MET A 744 34.95 17.99 0.21
N GLY A 745 33.86 18.57 0.73
CA GLY A 745 33.83 19.95 1.22
C GLY A 745 32.71 20.24 2.21
N GLU A 746 32.61 21.51 2.63
CA GLU A 746 31.76 21.95 3.75
C GLU A 746 30.24 21.93 3.48
N ASN A 747 29.80 21.97 2.22
CA ASN A 747 28.39 22.14 1.88
C ASN A 747 27.91 21.14 0.83
N SER A 748 26.59 20.97 0.76
CA SER A 748 25.91 20.06 -0.17
C SER A 748 26.32 20.28 -1.62
N TYR A 749 26.38 21.54 -2.07
CA TYR A 749 26.66 21.90 -3.46
C TYR A 749 28.01 21.36 -3.94
N ILE A 750 29.06 21.53 -3.15
CA ILE A 750 30.40 21.05 -3.50
C ILE A 750 30.42 19.51 -3.60
N ASN A 751 29.83 18.83 -2.62
CA ASN A 751 29.83 17.38 -2.55
C ASN A 751 28.98 16.78 -3.68
N LEU A 752 27.83 17.39 -3.98
CA LEU A 752 26.97 17.01 -5.09
C LEU A 752 27.67 17.22 -6.42
N MET A 753 28.28 18.38 -6.67
CA MET A 753 28.97 18.66 -7.93
C MET A 753 30.14 17.70 -8.19
N ALA A 754 30.89 17.34 -7.14
CA ALA A 754 31.89 16.28 -7.25
C ALA A 754 31.28 14.94 -7.68
N LEU A 755 30.12 14.56 -7.13
CA LEU A 755 29.41 13.32 -7.44
C LEU A 755 28.79 13.31 -8.84
N ILE A 756 28.17 14.39 -9.27
CA ILE A 756 27.34 14.40 -10.48
C ILE A 756 28.07 14.91 -11.72
N SER A 757 29.16 15.68 -11.57
CA SER A 757 29.94 16.17 -12.72
C SER A 757 31.40 15.70 -12.71
N GLY A 758 31.90 15.17 -11.60
CA GLY A 758 33.31 14.76 -11.45
C GLY A 758 34.29 15.94 -11.26
N TYR A 759 33.80 17.16 -11.07
CA TYR A 759 34.68 18.35 -10.96
C TYR A 759 35.13 18.59 -9.52
N SER A 760 36.24 19.32 -9.35
CA SER A 760 36.72 19.71 -8.02
C SER A 760 35.84 20.81 -7.41
N PRO A 761 35.78 20.90 -6.06
CA PRO A 761 35.16 22.04 -5.36
C PRO A 761 35.58 23.41 -5.91
N SER A 762 36.87 23.55 -6.24
CA SER A 762 37.48 24.80 -6.68
C SER A 762 37.09 25.18 -8.11
N ALA A 763 36.94 24.20 -9.01
CA ALA A 763 36.54 24.44 -10.39
C ALA A 763 35.08 24.92 -10.48
N VAL A 764 34.22 24.37 -9.61
CA VAL A 764 32.78 24.65 -9.58
C VAL A 764 32.46 26.04 -8.98
N HIS A 765 33.34 26.60 -8.15
CA HIS A 765 33.16 27.93 -7.55
C HIS A 765 33.14 29.09 -8.56
N ASN A 766 33.60 28.86 -9.79
CA ASN A 766 33.67 29.85 -10.86
C ASN A 766 32.47 29.81 -11.82
N LEU A 767 31.53 28.88 -11.65
CA LEU A 767 30.30 28.83 -12.45
C LEU A 767 29.42 30.05 -12.09
N GLN A 768 29.25 30.97 -13.05
CA GLN A 768 28.55 32.25 -12.82
C GLN A 768 27.27 32.37 -13.65
N SER A 769 27.09 31.54 -14.68
CA SER A 769 25.93 31.58 -15.57
C SER A 769 25.27 30.21 -15.73
N ALA A 770 24.00 30.24 -16.16
CA ALA A 770 23.25 29.05 -16.50
C ALA A 770 23.84 28.29 -17.71
N SER A 771 24.49 29.00 -18.62
CA SER A 771 25.22 28.39 -19.74
C SER A 771 26.45 27.61 -19.28
N ASP A 772 27.15 28.09 -18.24
CA ASP A 772 28.29 27.37 -17.67
C ASP A 772 27.82 26.06 -17.03
N MET A 773 26.67 26.11 -16.34
CA MET A 773 26.01 24.93 -15.79
C MET A 773 25.61 23.94 -16.90
N ASP A 774 24.97 24.40 -17.97
CA ASP A 774 24.59 23.54 -19.09
C ASP A 774 25.78 22.95 -19.84
N ALA A 775 26.97 23.54 -19.76
CA ALA A 775 28.17 22.98 -20.37
C ALA A 775 28.80 21.84 -19.54
N MET A 776 28.45 21.72 -18.26
CA MET A 776 29.07 20.72 -17.38
C MET A 776 28.73 19.27 -17.81
N PRO A 777 29.68 18.33 -17.67
CA PRO A 777 29.51 16.93 -18.06
C PRO A 777 28.76 16.14 -16.98
N PHE A 778 27.51 16.51 -16.71
CA PHE A 778 26.70 15.81 -15.73
C PHE A 778 26.48 14.34 -16.10
N ILE A 779 26.50 13.46 -15.09
CA ILE A 779 26.41 12.01 -15.28
C ILE A 779 25.13 11.61 -16.03
N TRP A 780 24.00 12.27 -15.79
CA TRP A 780 22.76 11.98 -16.49
C TRP A 780 22.84 12.24 -18.00
N LYS A 781 23.71 13.14 -18.48
CA LYS A 781 23.93 13.32 -19.92
C LYS A 781 24.52 12.06 -20.55
N GLN A 782 25.48 11.43 -19.88
CA GLN A 782 26.08 10.17 -20.33
C GLN A 782 25.04 9.03 -20.34
N TYR A 783 24.18 8.96 -19.33
CA TYR A 783 23.07 8.00 -19.29
C TYR A 783 22.08 8.24 -20.44
N LYS A 784 21.70 9.49 -20.70
CA LYS A 784 20.83 9.88 -21.81
C LYS A 784 21.42 9.49 -23.17
N GLU A 785 22.71 9.79 -23.40
CA GLU A 785 23.44 9.37 -24.61
C GLU A 785 23.47 7.85 -24.80
N LYS A 786 23.49 7.07 -23.71
CA LYS A 786 23.44 5.60 -23.74
C LYS A 786 22.03 5.03 -23.88
N GLY A 787 21.00 5.89 -23.95
CA GLY A 787 19.60 5.54 -24.20
C GLY A 787 18.74 5.35 -22.95
N TYR A 788 19.23 5.75 -21.77
CA TYR A 788 18.42 5.74 -20.55
C TYR A 788 17.41 6.89 -20.55
N LEU A 789 16.25 6.67 -19.96
CA LEU A 789 15.39 7.76 -19.50
C LEU A 789 16.04 8.40 -18.27
N THR A 790 16.06 9.73 -18.22
CA THR A 790 16.72 10.48 -17.15
C THR A 790 15.76 11.32 -16.34
N ALA A 791 15.89 11.27 -15.01
CA ALA A 791 15.11 12.09 -14.09
C ALA A 791 15.96 12.77 -13.03
N TYR A 792 15.57 14.00 -12.68
CA TYR A 792 16.15 14.76 -11.60
C TYR A 792 15.05 15.50 -10.83
N ALA A 793 15.00 15.26 -9.53
CA ALA A 793 14.02 15.84 -8.64
C ALA A 793 14.67 16.24 -7.32
N GLU A 794 14.28 17.41 -6.81
CA GLU A 794 14.89 18.03 -5.64
C GLU A 794 13.84 18.88 -4.92
N ASP A 795 13.92 18.90 -3.59
CA ASP A 795 12.96 19.65 -2.79
C ASP A 795 13.19 21.17 -2.80
N LEU A 796 12.18 21.93 -2.38
CA LEU A 796 12.23 23.39 -2.39
C LEU A 796 13.31 23.96 -1.46
N THR A 797 13.66 23.23 -0.41
CA THR A 797 14.71 23.62 0.53
C THR A 797 16.07 23.64 -0.17
N LEU A 798 16.38 22.61 -0.98
CA LEU A 798 17.62 22.59 -1.76
C LEU A 798 17.64 23.70 -2.80
N ILE A 799 16.55 23.86 -3.55
CA ILE A 799 16.41 24.90 -4.59
C ILE A 799 16.68 26.31 -4.02
N ARG A 800 16.23 26.58 -2.80
CA ARG A 800 16.45 27.86 -2.11
C ARG A 800 17.87 28.03 -1.56
N LYS A 801 18.53 26.94 -1.16
CA LYS A 801 19.89 26.96 -0.60
C LYS A 801 20.96 27.01 -1.67
N PHE A 802 20.78 26.32 -2.79
CA PHE A 802 21.77 26.17 -3.85
C PHE A 802 21.18 26.39 -5.24
N ALA A 803 21.84 27.23 -6.02
CA ALA A 803 21.41 27.62 -7.35
C ALA A 803 21.96 26.64 -8.40
N PHE A 804 21.41 25.42 -8.50
CA PHE A 804 21.57 24.58 -9.71
C PHE A 804 20.72 25.14 -10.85
N GLU A 805 21.13 26.27 -11.41
CA GLU A 805 20.38 26.95 -12.47
C GLU A 805 20.88 26.55 -13.84
N PHE A 806 20.07 25.76 -14.52
CA PHE A 806 20.27 25.35 -15.91
C PHE A 806 19.59 26.35 -16.85
N GLY A 807 20.18 26.58 -18.01
CA GLY A 807 19.61 27.40 -19.08
C GLY A 807 18.59 26.62 -19.90
N GLU A 808 18.71 25.29 -19.93
CA GLU A 808 17.74 24.37 -20.53
C GLU A 808 17.41 23.20 -19.59
N GLN A 809 16.31 22.50 -19.84
CA GLN A 809 15.93 21.33 -19.05
C GLN A 809 17.01 20.23 -19.15
N PRO A 810 17.64 19.82 -18.03
CA PRO A 810 18.86 19.00 -18.07
C PRO A 810 18.60 17.49 -18.24
N VAL A 811 17.37 17.04 -18.01
CA VAL A 811 16.94 15.62 -17.98
C VAL A 811 15.56 15.46 -18.61
N ASP A 812 15.15 14.26 -18.97
CA ASP A 812 13.83 14.02 -19.59
C ASP A 812 12.68 14.35 -18.65
N TYR A 813 12.83 14.01 -17.36
CA TYR A 813 11.84 14.25 -16.31
C TYR A 813 12.40 15.18 -15.23
N TYR A 814 11.97 16.45 -15.24
CA TYR A 814 12.52 17.49 -14.39
C TYR A 814 11.49 18.12 -13.45
N LEU A 815 11.61 17.89 -12.13
CA LEU A 815 10.62 18.35 -11.15
C LEU A 815 10.76 19.83 -10.76
N ARG A 816 11.95 20.45 -10.92
CA ARG A 816 12.21 21.82 -10.44
C ARG A 816 11.19 22.87 -10.94
N PRO A 817 10.74 22.89 -12.21
CA PRO A 817 9.75 23.85 -12.67
C PRO A 817 8.44 23.81 -11.86
N PHE A 818 7.98 22.61 -11.52
CA PHE A 818 6.83 22.40 -10.66
C PHE A 818 7.06 22.95 -9.25
N MET A 819 8.20 22.64 -8.64
CA MET A 819 8.55 23.14 -7.29
C MET A 819 8.66 24.67 -7.23
N ARG A 820 9.19 25.31 -8.29
CA ARG A 820 9.21 26.79 -8.42
C ARG A 820 7.80 27.36 -8.58
N GLY A 821 6.94 26.70 -9.37
CA GLY A 821 5.53 27.06 -9.51
C GLY A 821 4.77 27.02 -8.18
N ILE A 822 4.97 25.98 -7.37
CA ILE A 822 4.42 25.91 -6.00
C ILE A 822 4.93 27.09 -5.16
N ALA A 823 6.23 27.36 -5.18
CA ALA A 823 6.83 28.44 -4.40
C ALA A 823 6.25 29.81 -4.76
N ASP A 824 6.04 30.10 -6.05
CA ASP A 824 5.43 31.32 -6.55
C ASP A 824 3.94 31.45 -6.17
N SER A 825 3.25 30.31 -6.04
CA SER A 825 1.84 30.25 -5.66
C SER A 825 1.60 30.57 -4.18
N LEU A 826 2.63 30.51 -3.32
CA LEU A 826 2.54 30.84 -1.89
C LEU A 826 2.08 32.29 -1.63
N HIS A 827 2.14 33.17 -2.64
CA HIS A 827 1.57 34.52 -2.58
C HIS A 827 0.03 34.56 -2.64
N LEU A 828 -0.64 33.47 -3.04
CA LEU A 828 -2.11 33.29 -2.93
C LEU A 828 -2.57 33.22 -1.46
N ARG A 829 -1.65 32.98 -0.52
CA ARG A 829 -1.86 32.87 0.93
C ARG A 829 -2.20 34.21 1.61
N ASN A 830 -1.97 35.35 0.93
CA ASN A 830 -2.01 36.68 1.56
C ASN A 830 -3.40 37.36 1.54
N ARG A 831 -4.45 36.67 1.08
CA ARG A 831 -5.86 37.08 1.24
C ARG A 831 -6.55 36.11 2.20
N SER A 832 -6.59 36.51 3.47
CA SER A 832 -7.38 35.95 4.60
C SER A 832 -7.27 34.44 4.88
N THR A 833 -6.70 34.15 6.07
CA THR A 833 -6.92 32.97 6.95
C THR A 833 -6.58 31.56 6.42
N GLU A 834 -5.72 30.87 7.19
CA GLU A 834 -5.45 29.41 7.22
C GLU A 834 -6.06 28.56 6.10
N TYR A 835 -5.34 28.41 4.99
CA TYR A 835 -5.69 27.44 3.97
C TYR A 835 -5.11 26.05 4.27
N HIS A 836 -6.01 25.06 4.31
CA HIS A 836 -5.75 23.67 4.68
C HIS A 836 -4.95 22.82 3.66
N GLY A 837 -4.42 23.37 2.57
CA GLY A 837 -3.82 22.58 1.49
C GLY A 837 -2.28 22.52 1.51
N LEU A 838 -1.60 23.67 1.51
CA LEU A 838 -0.12 23.71 1.47
C LEU A 838 0.57 23.42 2.81
N GLY A 839 -0.17 23.45 3.92
CA GLY A 839 0.35 23.17 5.27
C GLY A 839 0.27 21.71 5.71
N ARG A 840 -0.33 20.83 4.90
CA ARG A 840 -0.52 19.40 5.23
C ARG A 840 0.50 18.47 4.58
N ARG A 841 1.35 18.98 3.68
CA ARG A 841 2.27 18.20 2.86
C ARG A 841 3.68 18.77 2.89
N LEU A 842 4.68 17.92 3.10
CA LEU A 842 6.08 18.33 3.09
C LEU A 842 6.59 18.45 1.65
N TYR A 843 7.56 19.35 1.41
CA TYR A 843 8.17 19.48 0.08
C TYR A 843 8.85 18.19 -0.41
N VAL A 844 9.28 17.33 0.52
CA VAL A 844 9.91 16.04 0.21
C VAL A 844 8.93 15.03 -0.36
N ASP A 845 7.64 15.12 -0.01
CA ASP A 845 6.62 14.20 -0.48
C ASP A 845 6.43 14.31 -2.00
N TYR A 846 6.55 15.52 -2.56
CA TYR A 846 6.50 15.73 -4.01
C TYR A 846 7.66 15.07 -4.75
N VAL A 847 8.84 15.00 -4.12
CA VAL A 847 10.02 14.31 -4.71
C VAL A 847 9.78 12.81 -4.74
N TYR A 848 9.26 12.23 -3.65
CA TYR A 848 9.00 10.80 -3.56
C TYR A 848 7.79 10.35 -4.39
N ASP A 849 6.72 11.13 -4.45
CA ASP A 849 5.60 10.88 -5.36
C ASP A 849 6.03 10.88 -6.82
N TYR A 850 6.88 11.84 -7.19
CA TYR A 850 7.40 11.93 -8.54
C TYR A 850 8.28 10.71 -8.87
N CYS A 851 9.07 10.25 -7.90
CA CYS A 851 9.79 8.97 -8.01
C CYS A 851 8.83 7.80 -8.19
N GLN A 852 7.78 7.70 -7.37
CA GLN A 852 6.79 6.62 -7.44
C GLN A 852 6.17 6.51 -8.83
N GLN A 853 5.72 7.64 -9.40
CA GLN A 853 5.14 7.68 -10.75
C GLN A 853 6.14 7.24 -11.84
N LEU A 854 7.42 7.57 -11.69
CA LEU A 854 8.47 7.10 -12.61
C LEU A 854 8.72 5.59 -12.48
N LEU A 855 8.72 5.06 -11.24
CA LEU A 855 8.89 3.63 -10.98
C LEU A 855 7.74 2.80 -11.56
N GLU A 856 6.50 3.19 -11.25
CA GLU A 856 5.27 2.57 -11.75
C GLU A 856 5.25 2.48 -13.28
N ARG A 857 5.84 3.48 -13.96
CA ARG A 857 5.81 3.57 -15.42
C ARG A 857 7.00 2.89 -16.10
N TYR A 858 8.21 3.03 -15.56
CA TYR A 858 9.43 2.72 -16.31
C TYR A 858 10.31 1.63 -15.69
N LEU A 859 10.06 1.19 -14.46
CA LEU A 859 10.95 0.22 -13.83
C LEU A 859 10.94 -1.15 -14.51
N ASN A 860 9.77 -1.61 -14.96
CA ASN A 860 9.58 -2.90 -15.65
C ASN A 860 9.59 -2.79 -17.18
N HIS A 861 9.97 -1.64 -17.73
CA HIS A 861 10.04 -1.41 -19.18
C HIS A 861 11.36 -1.90 -19.77
N THR A 862 11.39 -2.15 -21.09
CA THR A 862 12.62 -2.56 -21.81
C THR A 862 13.70 -1.47 -21.86
N GLN A 863 13.34 -0.22 -21.60
CA GLN A 863 14.26 0.93 -21.57
C GLN A 863 14.70 1.19 -20.13
N PRO A 864 16.01 1.21 -19.83
CA PRO A 864 16.48 1.41 -18.48
C PRO A 864 16.38 2.89 -18.05
N PHE A 865 16.28 3.10 -16.74
CA PHE A 865 15.99 4.40 -16.13
C PHE A 865 17.12 4.86 -15.19
N PHE A 866 17.51 6.13 -15.28
CA PHE A 866 18.42 6.80 -14.35
C PHE A 866 17.68 7.93 -13.62
N GLY A 867 17.62 7.87 -12.30
CA GLY A 867 16.95 8.88 -11.48
C GLY A 867 17.78 9.36 -10.30
N LEU A 868 17.88 10.68 -10.13
CA LEU A 868 18.45 11.31 -8.94
C LEU A 868 17.38 12.09 -8.18
N PHE A 869 17.07 11.65 -6.97
CA PHE A 869 16.03 12.20 -6.10
C PHE A 869 16.64 12.75 -4.82
N TRP A 870 16.59 14.06 -4.62
CA TRP A 870 17.22 14.73 -3.49
C TRP A 870 16.21 15.30 -2.51
N THR A 871 16.39 15.02 -1.22
CA THR A 871 15.58 15.60 -0.14
C THR A 871 16.44 16.23 0.96
N SER A 872 15.99 17.36 1.49
CA SER A 872 16.73 18.15 2.47
C SER A 872 16.19 18.05 3.90
N ASN A 873 14.97 17.53 4.06
CA ASN A 873 14.27 17.42 5.35
C ASN A 873 13.89 15.95 5.59
N PHE A 874 14.60 15.28 6.49
CA PHE A 874 14.19 14.00 7.05
C PHE A 874 13.92 14.21 8.54
N VAL A 875 12.65 14.18 8.94
CA VAL A 875 12.27 14.31 10.35
C VAL A 875 12.48 12.96 11.02
N THR A 876 13.28 12.87 12.08
CA THR A 876 13.39 11.66 12.90
C THR A 876 12.06 11.37 13.59
N GLU A 877 11.70 10.08 13.74
CA GLU A 877 10.41 9.60 14.28
C GLU A 877 9.95 10.33 15.55
N GLN A 878 10.89 10.77 16.39
CA GLN A 878 10.66 11.38 17.70
C GLN A 878 9.93 12.74 17.65
N ASN A 879 9.92 13.45 16.51
CA ASN A 879 9.34 14.79 16.38
C ASN A 879 8.15 14.87 15.40
N ARG A 880 7.60 13.73 14.94
CA ARG A 880 6.54 13.74 13.92
C ARG A 880 5.12 13.81 14.49
N PRO A 881 4.22 14.61 13.91
CA PRO A 881 2.80 14.34 13.99
C PRO A 881 2.50 13.01 13.26
N LYS A 882 1.74 12.10 13.88
CA LYS A 882 1.42 10.73 13.40
C LYS A 882 0.79 10.63 11.98
N ARG A 883 0.64 11.74 11.24
CA ARG A 883 -0.18 11.86 10.02
C ARG A 883 0.58 11.96 8.70
N GLU A 884 1.88 12.23 8.69
CA GLU A 884 2.65 12.39 7.43
C GLU A 884 3.29 11.07 6.97
N PRO A 885 3.41 10.77 5.65
CA PRO A 885 4.14 9.62 5.14
C PRO A 885 5.61 9.67 5.57
N THR A 886 6.09 8.56 6.15
CA THR A 886 7.50 8.43 6.55
C THR A 886 8.36 8.08 5.33
N LEU A 887 9.68 8.28 5.41
CA LEU A 887 10.60 7.76 4.39
C LEU A 887 10.43 6.24 4.21
N MET A 888 10.27 5.51 5.31
CA MET A 888 10.01 4.07 5.29
C MET A 888 8.71 3.72 4.54
N ASP A 889 7.66 4.52 4.67
CA ASP A 889 6.39 4.31 3.94
C ASP A 889 6.60 4.41 2.42
N TYR A 890 7.49 5.29 1.96
CA TYR A 890 7.86 5.37 0.54
C TYR A 890 8.77 4.22 0.11
N ILE A 891 9.76 3.86 0.92
CA ILE A 891 10.67 2.73 0.60
C ILE A 891 9.89 1.41 0.47
N LYS A 892 8.94 1.13 1.38
CA LYS A 892 8.07 -0.05 1.28
C LYS A 892 7.22 -0.06 0.00
N ARG A 893 6.69 1.10 -0.41
CA ARG A 893 5.97 1.24 -1.70
C ARG A 893 6.90 1.00 -2.88
N PHE A 894 8.12 1.53 -2.84
CA PHE A 894 9.08 1.31 -3.93
C PHE A 894 9.54 -0.15 -4.01
N GLU A 895 9.70 -0.82 -2.87
CA GLU A 895 9.97 -2.26 -2.80
C GLU A 895 8.86 -3.08 -3.47
N GLN A 896 7.58 -2.78 -3.17
CA GLN A 896 6.42 -3.40 -3.82
C GLN A 896 6.39 -3.19 -5.34
N LEU A 897 6.89 -2.06 -5.83
CA LEU A 897 7.03 -1.79 -7.26
C LEU A 897 8.21 -2.53 -7.92
N GLY A 898 9.03 -3.24 -7.14
CA GLY A 898 10.19 -4.00 -7.64
C GLY A 898 11.51 -3.23 -7.64
N LEU A 899 11.61 -2.11 -6.89
CA LEU A 899 12.82 -1.27 -6.87
C LEU A 899 14.10 -2.09 -6.61
N PHE A 900 14.06 -2.99 -5.62
CA PHE A 900 15.21 -3.81 -5.21
C PHE A 900 15.40 -5.09 -6.05
N SER A 901 14.43 -5.49 -6.88
CA SER A 901 14.60 -6.61 -7.81
C SER A 901 15.19 -6.17 -9.15
N GLU A 902 14.91 -4.94 -9.59
CA GLU A 902 15.22 -4.48 -10.95
C GLU A 902 16.36 -3.45 -11.03
N ALA A 903 16.54 -2.60 -10.01
CA ALA A 903 17.47 -1.49 -10.07
C ALA A 903 18.66 -1.62 -9.11
N ILE A 904 19.79 -1.02 -9.51
CA ILE A 904 20.86 -0.65 -8.59
C ILE A 904 20.38 0.58 -7.81
N VAL A 905 20.29 0.46 -6.49
CA VAL A 905 19.78 1.53 -5.62
C VAL A 905 20.92 2.12 -4.79
N ILE A 906 21.03 3.44 -4.77
CA ILE A 906 22.12 4.14 -4.07
C ILE A 906 21.51 5.16 -3.11
N PHE A 907 21.68 4.95 -1.82
CA PHE A 907 21.36 5.95 -0.79
C PHE A 907 22.63 6.66 -0.35
N PHE A 908 22.64 7.99 -0.36
CA PHE A 908 23.82 8.76 0.01
C PHE A 908 23.51 10.07 0.72
N SER A 909 24.47 10.60 1.48
CA SER A 909 24.41 11.95 2.04
C SER A 909 25.67 12.75 1.72
N ASP A 910 25.64 14.06 2.00
CA ASP A 910 26.62 15.03 1.53
C ASP A 910 27.67 15.47 2.56
N HIS A 911 27.27 16.23 3.57
CA HIS A 911 28.16 17.20 4.21
C HIS A 911 28.39 16.98 5.71
N VAL A 912 27.77 15.96 6.32
CA VAL A 912 28.13 15.53 7.68
C VAL A 912 29.54 14.92 7.69
N CYS A 913 30.17 14.83 8.87
CA CYS A 913 31.54 14.31 8.97
C CYS A 913 31.67 12.85 8.52
N HIS A 914 30.66 12.04 8.86
CA HIS A 914 30.51 10.66 8.41
C HIS A 914 29.24 10.59 7.57
N PRO A 915 29.31 10.98 6.29
CA PRO A 915 28.18 10.83 5.38
C PRO A 915 27.95 9.35 5.10
N MET A 916 26.72 9.03 4.73
CA MET A 916 26.34 7.67 4.41
C MET A 916 26.46 7.40 2.91
N LEU A 917 26.80 6.15 2.59
CA LEU A 917 26.70 5.61 1.24
C LEU A 917 26.34 4.12 1.35
N PHE A 918 25.14 3.77 0.93
CA PHE A 918 24.64 2.42 0.83
C PHE A 918 24.34 2.10 -0.63
N VAL A 919 24.89 0.99 -1.11
CA VAL A 919 24.68 0.51 -2.48
C VAL A 919 23.99 -0.84 -2.42
N TRP A 920 22.86 -0.95 -3.12
CA TRP A 920 22.15 -2.21 -3.32
C TRP A 920 22.40 -2.74 -4.71
N LEU A 921 22.73 -4.04 -4.79
CA LEU A 921 22.77 -4.77 -6.03
C LEU A 921 21.64 -5.79 -6.11
N PRO A 922 20.78 -5.72 -7.15
CA PRO A 922 19.73 -6.72 -7.34
C PRO A 922 20.35 -8.10 -7.58
N SER A 923 19.61 -9.15 -7.23
CA SER A 923 20.12 -10.53 -7.23
C SER A 923 20.72 -10.95 -8.57
N TRP A 924 20.08 -10.58 -9.69
CA TRP A 924 20.56 -10.93 -11.02
C TRP A 924 21.88 -10.22 -11.40
N VAL A 925 22.10 -8.98 -10.95
CA VAL A 925 23.39 -8.27 -11.15
C VAL A 925 24.48 -8.96 -10.33
N ARG A 926 24.20 -9.37 -9.09
CA ARG A 926 25.16 -10.09 -8.24
C ARG A 926 25.55 -11.44 -8.83
N LEU A 927 24.59 -12.17 -9.38
CA LEU A 927 24.81 -13.47 -10.03
C LEU A 927 25.59 -13.33 -11.35
N GLN A 928 25.30 -12.28 -12.13
CA GLN A 928 25.94 -12.06 -13.43
C GLN A 928 27.34 -11.43 -13.30
N TYR A 929 27.57 -10.60 -12.28
CA TYR A 929 28.80 -9.86 -12.05
C TYR A 929 29.32 -10.08 -10.62
N PRO A 930 29.78 -11.29 -10.27
CA PRO A 930 30.24 -11.62 -8.91
C PRO A 930 31.45 -10.78 -8.47
N ASP A 931 32.36 -10.46 -9.39
CA ASP A 931 33.56 -9.64 -9.10
C ASP A 931 33.20 -8.26 -8.54
N ILE A 932 32.11 -7.67 -9.04
CA ILE A 932 31.60 -6.38 -8.54
C ILE A 932 31.13 -6.51 -7.09
N SER A 933 30.42 -7.59 -6.77
CA SER A 933 29.95 -7.85 -5.40
C SER A 933 31.11 -8.05 -4.44
N VAL A 934 32.17 -8.73 -4.88
CA VAL A 934 33.41 -8.92 -4.11
C VAL A 934 34.14 -7.59 -3.90
N ALA A 935 34.31 -6.79 -4.95
CA ALA A 935 34.95 -5.48 -4.84
C ALA A 935 34.20 -4.54 -3.88
N LEU A 936 32.87 -4.47 -3.98
CA LEU A 936 32.06 -3.69 -3.05
C LEU A 936 32.20 -4.20 -1.62
N ALA A 937 32.19 -5.52 -1.40
CA ALA A 937 32.39 -6.11 -0.07
C ALA A 937 33.75 -5.71 0.53
N ILE A 938 34.83 -5.79 -0.25
CA ILE A 938 36.18 -5.37 0.17
C ILE A 938 36.20 -3.85 0.48
N ASN A 939 35.53 -3.06 -0.35
CA ASN A 939 35.51 -1.60 -0.26
C ASN A 939 34.67 -1.05 0.90
N THR A 940 33.82 -1.85 1.54
CA THR A 940 33.00 -1.42 2.70
C THR A 940 33.82 -0.76 3.80
N GLN A 941 35.08 -1.20 4.00
CA GLN A 941 36.01 -0.66 5.00
C GLN A 941 37.04 0.32 4.43
N ARG A 942 37.02 0.60 3.13
CA ARG A 942 38.02 1.44 2.45
C ARG A 942 37.55 2.90 2.37
N MET A 943 38.51 3.83 2.25
CA MET A 943 38.20 5.25 2.11
C MET A 943 37.65 5.55 0.71
N THR A 944 36.38 5.94 0.64
CA THR A 944 35.67 6.24 -0.61
C THR A 944 35.20 7.69 -0.64
N SER A 945 35.00 8.23 -1.84
CA SER A 945 34.66 9.63 -2.09
C SER A 945 33.55 9.79 -3.14
N PRO A 946 32.87 10.95 -3.20
CA PRO A 946 31.97 11.30 -4.29
C PRO A 946 32.53 11.10 -5.70
N HIS A 947 33.83 11.34 -5.92
CA HIS A 947 34.48 11.11 -7.22
C HIS A 947 34.59 9.63 -7.57
N ASP A 948 34.80 8.75 -6.59
CA ASP A 948 34.78 7.29 -6.81
C ASP A 948 33.37 6.83 -7.20
N LEU A 949 32.35 7.39 -6.55
CA LEU A 949 30.96 7.10 -6.90
C LEU A 949 30.61 7.62 -8.31
N TYR A 950 31.07 8.81 -8.70
CA TYR A 950 30.94 9.32 -10.07
C TYR A 950 31.52 8.36 -11.10
N LEU A 951 32.74 7.86 -10.87
CA LEU A 951 33.38 6.85 -11.72
C LEU A 951 32.59 5.53 -11.74
N THR A 952 32.06 5.12 -10.59
CA THR A 952 31.21 3.92 -10.50
C THR A 952 29.94 4.07 -11.33
N LEU A 953 29.30 5.24 -11.32
CA LEU A 953 28.14 5.51 -12.16
C LEU A 953 28.47 5.46 -13.65
N GLN A 954 29.66 5.89 -14.07
CA GLN A 954 30.12 5.69 -15.44
C GLN A 954 30.35 4.21 -15.74
N ASP A 955 30.94 3.47 -14.81
CA ASP A 955 31.24 2.04 -14.98
C ASP A 955 29.98 1.18 -15.09
N ILE A 956 28.89 1.57 -14.42
CA ILE A 956 27.57 0.94 -14.59
C ILE A 956 27.10 1.00 -16.05
N LEU A 957 27.43 2.05 -16.82
CA LEU A 957 27.06 2.15 -18.24
C LEU A 957 27.74 1.09 -19.12
N ASN A 958 28.83 0.48 -18.64
CA ASN A 958 29.53 -0.59 -19.32
C ASN A 958 28.91 -1.97 -19.06
N LEU A 959 28.04 -2.12 -18.06
CA LEU A 959 27.36 -3.38 -17.79
C LEU A 959 26.47 -3.79 -18.97
N GLY A 960 26.62 -5.04 -19.41
CA GLY A 960 25.90 -5.58 -20.58
C GLY A 960 26.47 -5.15 -21.93
N THR A 961 27.63 -4.50 -21.99
CA THR A 961 28.29 -4.12 -23.25
C THR A 961 29.45 -5.08 -23.59
N LYS A 962 29.64 -5.37 -24.90
CA LYS A 962 30.73 -6.24 -25.39
C LYS A 962 32.10 -5.55 -25.48
N VAL A 963 32.12 -4.21 -25.41
CA VAL A 963 33.33 -3.39 -25.52
C VAL A 963 33.34 -2.45 -24.32
N ALA A 964 34.30 -2.63 -23.41
CA ALA A 964 34.49 -1.73 -22.28
C ALA A 964 34.87 -0.33 -22.80
N ALA A 965 34.02 0.66 -22.56
CA ALA A 965 34.35 2.04 -22.90
C ALA A 965 35.38 2.58 -21.90
N HIS A 966 36.28 3.46 -22.37
CA HIS A 966 37.23 4.14 -21.50
C HIS A 966 36.49 5.06 -20.52
N LEU A 967 36.68 4.86 -19.22
CA LEU A 967 36.10 5.72 -18.18
C LEU A 967 36.73 7.11 -18.25
N LEU A 968 35.91 8.15 -18.19
CA LEU A 968 36.39 9.53 -18.16
C LEU A 968 36.77 9.88 -16.73
N GLN A 969 38.08 9.99 -16.49
CA GLN A 969 38.60 10.35 -15.17
C GLN A 969 38.03 11.71 -14.73
N PRO A 970 37.57 11.83 -13.47
CA PRO A 970 37.02 13.08 -12.98
C PRO A 970 38.15 14.12 -12.90
N GLU A 971 37.90 15.31 -13.44
CA GLU A 971 38.85 16.44 -13.35
C GLU A 971 39.25 16.71 -11.89
N GLY A 972 38.30 16.56 -10.96
CA GLY A 972 38.55 16.78 -9.55
C GLY A 972 39.35 15.68 -8.84
N CYS A 973 39.56 14.53 -9.48
CA CYS A 973 40.35 13.44 -8.91
C CYS A 973 40.85 12.45 -9.99
N PRO A 974 41.96 12.77 -10.69
CA PRO A 974 42.49 11.90 -11.75
C PRO A 974 42.95 10.51 -11.28
N THR A 975 43.15 10.34 -9.97
CA THR A 975 43.60 9.09 -9.32
C THR A 975 42.45 8.30 -8.69
N CYS A 976 41.21 8.78 -8.80
CA CYS A 976 40.06 8.10 -8.20
C CYS A 976 39.74 6.78 -8.92
N LEU A 977 39.07 5.88 -8.20
CA LEU A 977 38.81 4.51 -8.66
C LEU A 977 37.32 4.20 -8.57
N THR A 978 36.82 3.40 -9.50
CA THR A 978 35.46 2.82 -9.41
C THR A 978 35.35 1.93 -8.17
N LEU A 979 34.20 1.97 -7.49
CA LEU A 979 33.88 1.10 -6.36
C LEU A 979 33.77 -0.38 -6.78
N PHE A 980 33.71 -0.65 -8.08
CA PHE A 980 33.72 -2.00 -8.66
C PHE A 980 35.13 -2.61 -8.78
N LYS A 981 36.16 -1.91 -8.30
CA LYS A 981 37.53 -2.42 -8.16
C LYS A 981 38.03 -2.21 -6.73
N GLU A 982 38.96 -3.04 -6.27
CA GLU A 982 39.54 -2.89 -4.94
C GLU A 982 40.23 -1.53 -4.78
N ILE A 983 39.84 -0.79 -3.74
CA ILE A 983 40.45 0.49 -3.35
C ILE A 983 41.60 0.22 -2.36
N PRO A 984 42.82 0.75 -2.57
CA PRO A 984 43.96 0.49 -1.71
C PRO A 984 43.72 0.81 -0.22
N THR A 985 44.25 -0.03 0.68
CA THR A 985 44.16 0.18 2.15
C THR A 985 44.92 1.42 2.60
N ASN A 986 46.02 1.75 1.93
CA ASN A 986 46.93 2.85 2.23
C ASN A 986 46.61 4.14 1.44
N ARG A 987 45.39 4.25 0.88
CA ARG A 987 44.97 5.40 0.08
C ARG A 987 44.96 6.68 0.93
N THR A 988 45.61 7.71 0.40
CA THR A 988 45.67 9.05 1.00
C THR A 988 44.43 9.88 0.68
N CYS A 989 44.17 10.93 1.46
CA CYS A 989 43.07 11.86 1.19
C CYS A 989 43.23 12.59 -0.15
N HIS A 990 44.46 12.91 -0.55
CA HIS A 990 44.76 13.50 -1.84
C HIS A 990 44.41 12.56 -3.01
N GLU A 991 44.73 11.26 -2.90
CA GLU A 991 44.34 10.25 -3.89
C GLU A 991 42.83 10.00 -3.94
N ALA A 992 42.10 10.43 -2.91
CA ALA A 992 40.64 10.49 -2.86
C ALA A 992 40.06 11.86 -3.28
N GLY A 993 40.87 12.73 -3.88
CA GLY A 993 40.45 14.06 -4.34
C GLY A 993 40.13 15.06 -3.23
N ARG A 994 40.41 14.72 -1.96
CA ARG A 994 40.04 15.50 -0.78
C ARG A 994 41.17 16.40 -0.28
N SER A 995 40.77 17.55 0.26
CA SER A 995 41.66 18.43 1.01
C SER A 995 41.93 17.86 2.42
N GLU A 996 43.15 18.06 2.90
CA GLU A 996 43.62 17.67 4.24
C GLU A 996 42.73 18.21 5.37
N ASN A 997 42.07 19.34 5.17
CA ASN A 997 41.20 19.95 6.19
C ASN A 997 39.91 19.17 6.44
N TYR A 998 39.52 18.33 5.50
CA TYR A 998 38.35 17.47 5.63
C TYR A 998 38.72 16.01 5.81
N CYS A 999 40.02 15.67 5.82
CA CYS A 999 40.57 14.30 5.82
C CYS A 999 40.17 13.49 7.08
N ASP A 1000 40.37 14.08 8.26
CA ASP A 1000 40.12 13.43 9.55
C ASP A 1000 38.88 14.01 10.26
N CYS A 1001 37.91 13.14 10.51
CA CYS A 1001 36.66 13.47 11.19
C CYS A 1001 36.55 12.86 12.60
N ALA A 1002 37.55 12.09 13.06
CA ALA A 1002 37.55 11.41 14.35
C ALA A 1002 38.89 11.56 15.09
N SER A 1003 38.79 11.68 16.42
CA SER A 1003 39.84 11.83 17.45
C SER A 1003 40.77 13.04 17.32
N SER A 1004 40.23 14.21 17.66
CA SER A 1004 41.02 15.37 18.05
C SER A 1004 40.77 15.63 19.54
N MET A 1005 41.78 15.49 20.39
CA MET A 1005 41.66 15.77 21.82
C MET A 1005 41.51 17.27 22.01
N GLU A 1006 40.41 17.71 22.60
CA GLU A 1006 40.24 19.11 22.99
C GLU A 1006 41.23 19.40 24.12
N LEU A 1007 42.11 20.36 23.90
CA LEU A 1007 43.05 20.81 24.91
C LEU A 1007 42.29 21.54 26.03
N LEU A 1008 42.78 21.44 27.26
CA LEU A 1008 42.25 22.22 28.37
C LEU A 1008 42.44 23.72 28.10
N GLN A 1009 41.62 24.56 28.74
CA GLN A 1009 41.64 25.99 28.52
C GLN A 1009 43.01 26.62 28.84
N GLU A 1010 43.71 26.11 29.86
CA GLU A 1010 45.06 26.53 30.24
C GLU A 1010 46.11 26.16 29.18
N GLU A 1011 46.01 24.97 28.59
CA GLU A 1011 46.90 24.52 27.50
C GLU A 1011 46.67 25.32 26.20
N THR A 1012 45.43 25.74 25.98
CA THR A 1012 45.01 26.57 24.83
C THR A 1012 45.61 27.97 24.91
N GLU A 1013 45.68 28.56 26.11
CA GLU A 1013 46.30 29.88 26.33
C GLU A 1013 47.82 29.88 26.12
N MET A 1014 48.48 28.72 26.27
CA MET A 1014 49.93 28.58 26.06
C MET A 1014 50.35 28.48 24.58
N LEU A 1015 49.41 28.31 23.64
CA LEU A 1015 49.72 28.14 22.21
C LEU A 1015 49.50 29.45 21.41
N PRO A 1016 50.52 29.99 20.69
CA PRO A 1016 50.38 31.22 19.90
C PRO A 1016 49.60 31.02 18.58
N LEU A 1017 48.88 29.91 18.42
CA LEU A 1017 48.26 29.47 17.17
C LEU A 1017 47.24 30.47 16.63
N GLY A 1018 46.39 31.06 17.49
CA GLY A 1018 45.40 32.04 17.06
C GLY A 1018 46.02 33.24 16.35
N TRP A 1019 47.14 33.75 16.87
CA TRP A 1019 47.86 34.89 16.29
C TRP A 1019 48.56 34.51 14.98
N LEU A 1020 49.25 33.35 14.95
CA LEU A 1020 49.94 32.86 13.75
C LEU A 1020 48.97 32.62 12.57
N LEU A 1021 47.76 32.13 12.87
CA LEU A 1021 46.70 31.93 11.87
C LEU A 1021 46.15 33.25 11.33
N VAL A 1022 45.96 34.25 12.19
CA VAL A 1022 45.54 35.60 11.76
C VAL A 1022 46.62 36.29 10.95
N ASP A 1023 47.89 36.14 11.31
CA ASP A 1023 48.99 36.68 10.50
C ASP A 1023 49.04 36.00 9.12
N SER A 1024 48.88 34.67 9.08
CA SER A 1024 48.76 33.92 7.82
C SER A 1024 47.62 34.46 6.94
N LEU A 1025 46.43 34.71 7.52
CA LEU A 1025 45.29 35.32 6.81
C LEU A 1025 45.65 36.70 6.23
N ASN A 1026 46.28 37.56 7.03
CA ASN A 1026 46.66 38.90 6.59
C ASN A 1026 47.74 38.84 5.50
N ASN A 1027 48.75 37.98 5.64
CA ASN A 1027 49.77 37.73 4.62
C ASN A 1027 49.16 37.26 3.30
N TYR A 1028 48.15 36.37 3.35
CA TYR A 1028 47.39 35.97 2.17
C TYR A 1028 46.66 37.15 1.52
N LEU A 1029 46.04 38.04 2.29
CA LEU A 1029 45.43 39.26 1.75
C LEU A 1029 46.46 40.19 1.10
N ARG A 1030 47.71 40.23 1.61
CA ARG A 1030 48.81 40.98 0.98
C ARG A 1030 49.22 40.34 -0.33
N SER A 1031 49.48 39.03 -0.35
CA SER A 1031 49.95 38.31 -1.53
C SER A 1031 48.92 38.29 -2.67
N ARG A 1032 47.63 38.35 -2.35
CA ARG A 1032 46.52 38.46 -3.32
C ARG A 1032 46.18 39.91 -3.71
N ASN A 1033 46.93 40.91 -3.22
CA ASN A 1033 46.67 42.35 -3.45
C ASN A 1033 45.27 42.82 -3.01
N LEU A 1034 44.71 42.22 -1.95
CA LEU A 1034 43.36 42.49 -1.46
C LEU A 1034 43.31 43.51 -0.31
N ILE A 1035 44.46 43.90 0.24
CA ILE A 1035 44.56 44.80 1.41
C ILE A 1035 43.87 46.16 1.21
N ASN A 1036 43.74 46.63 -0.03
CA ASN A 1036 43.08 47.90 -0.35
C ASN A 1036 41.55 47.80 -0.37
N ARG A 1037 41.00 46.58 -0.42
CA ARG A 1037 39.57 46.29 -0.55
C ARG A 1037 39.02 45.60 0.69
N CYS A 1038 39.82 44.74 1.31
CA CYS A 1038 39.47 43.97 2.50
C CYS A 1038 40.15 44.58 3.75
N GLU A 1039 39.43 44.60 4.86
CA GLU A 1039 39.96 44.93 6.18
C GLU A 1039 40.99 43.88 6.62
N ALA A 1040 42.02 44.33 7.33
CA ALA A 1040 42.95 43.41 7.99
C ALA A 1040 42.25 42.75 9.19
N PHE A 1041 42.54 41.49 9.44
CA PHE A 1041 41.99 40.77 10.58
C PHE A 1041 42.86 40.95 11.82
N SER A 1042 42.21 41.06 12.99
CA SER A 1042 42.84 40.86 14.30
C SER A 1042 42.16 39.71 15.02
N LEU A 1043 42.88 38.99 15.87
CA LEU A 1043 42.31 37.90 16.65
C LEU A 1043 41.34 38.47 17.70
N GLN A 1044 40.11 37.96 17.72
CA GLN A 1044 39.13 38.28 18.77
C GLN A 1044 39.20 37.25 19.91
N LYS A 1045 39.14 35.96 19.57
CA LYS A 1045 39.29 34.85 20.52
C LYS A 1045 39.62 33.56 19.78
N VAL A 1046 40.36 32.67 20.43
CA VAL A 1046 40.41 31.25 20.05
C VAL A 1046 39.26 30.56 20.75
N GLU A 1047 38.44 29.82 20.00
CA GLU A 1047 37.24 29.15 20.51
C GLU A 1047 37.56 27.74 20.99
N SER A 1048 38.37 27.00 20.22
CA SER A 1048 38.87 25.69 20.62
C SER A 1048 40.13 25.33 19.85
N ILE A 1049 41.03 24.56 20.47
CA ILE A 1049 42.18 23.92 19.84
C ILE A 1049 42.05 22.42 20.10
N HIS A 1050 42.09 21.65 19.02
CA HIS A 1050 42.12 20.21 19.12
C HIS A 1050 43.44 19.67 18.56
N GLN A 1051 44.12 18.84 19.34
CA GLN A 1051 45.33 18.14 18.92
C GLN A 1051 44.97 16.81 18.26
N HIS A 1052 45.56 16.54 17.09
CA HIS A 1052 45.51 15.21 16.49
C HIS A 1052 46.69 14.37 16.99
N SER A 1053 46.45 13.15 17.46
CA SER A 1053 47.52 12.25 17.90
C SER A 1053 48.38 11.82 16.71
N SER A 1054 49.68 12.08 16.77
CA SER A 1054 50.67 11.53 15.83
C SER A 1054 51.41 10.38 16.51
N SER A 1055 51.51 9.23 15.82
CA SER A 1055 52.23 8.03 16.26
C SER A 1055 53.76 8.15 16.18
N LEU A 1056 54.28 9.32 15.86
CA LEU A 1056 55.71 9.58 15.68
C LEU A 1056 56.16 10.67 16.66
N LYS A 1057 57.30 10.44 17.34
CA LYS A 1057 58.05 11.42 18.17
C LYS A 1057 58.59 12.56 17.29
N SER A 1058 57.69 13.35 16.72
CA SER A 1058 57.97 14.51 15.88
C SER A 1058 57.67 15.76 16.72
N SER A 1059 58.58 16.72 16.73
CA SER A 1059 58.33 18.06 17.31
C SER A 1059 57.28 18.85 16.51
N THR A 1060 56.87 18.35 15.36
CA THR A 1060 55.75 18.88 14.57
C THR A 1060 54.46 18.14 14.91
N ILE A 1061 53.48 18.86 15.45
CA ILE A 1061 52.17 18.36 15.88
C ILE A 1061 51.06 18.99 15.03
N LYS A 1062 50.04 18.21 14.66
CA LYS A 1062 48.88 18.68 13.88
C LYS A 1062 47.80 19.22 14.83
N TYR A 1063 47.44 20.48 14.66
CA TYR A 1063 46.38 21.15 15.41
C TYR A 1063 45.22 21.56 14.52
N ARG A 1064 44.02 21.47 15.06
CA ARG A 1064 42.79 22.00 14.47
C ARG A 1064 42.25 23.11 15.35
N VAL A 1065 42.20 24.33 14.83
CA VAL A 1065 41.93 25.55 15.61
C VAL A 1065 40.67 26.23 15.09
N ARG A 1066 39.72 26.51 16.00
CA ARG A 1066 38.58 27.40 15.75
C ARG A 1066 38.87 28.75 16.36
N PHE A 1067 38.72 29.83 15.60
CA PHE A 1067 39.01 31.17 16.09
C PHE A 1067 38.09 32.22 15.45
N THR A 1068 37.84 33.28 16.21
CA THR A 1068 37.08 34.45 15.78
C THR A 1068 38.02 35.62 15.57
N THR A 1069 37.76 36.42 14.55
CA THR A 1069 38.53 37.62 14.21
C THR A 1069 37.64 38.87 14.17
N GLN A 1070 38.26 40.04 14.38
CA GLN A 1070 37.68 41.33 14.03
C GLN A 1070 38.24 41.81 12.69
N PRO A 1071 37.47 42.59 11.90
CA PRO A 1071 36.12 43.09 12.17
C PRO A 1071 35.00 42.08 11.89
N LYS A 1072 33.80 42.34 12.44
CA LYS A 1072 32.54 41.60 12.23
C LYS A 1072 32.51 40.15 12.72
N ALA A 1073 33.28 39.81 13.76
CA ALA A 1073 33.28 38.49 14.39
C ALA A 1073 33.40 37.35 13.36
N ALA A 1074 34.35 37.49 12.45
CA ALA A 1074 34.62 36.55 11.38
C ALA A 1074 35.20 35.25 11.96
N ARG A 1075 34.42 34.16 11.91
CA ARG A 1075 34.79 32.85 12.50
C ARG A 1075 35.43 31.92 11.47
N PHE A 1076 36.57 31.35 11.83
CA PHE A 1076 37.38 30.48 10.99
C PHE A 1076 37.69 29.15 11.66
N LEU A 1077 37.96 28.15 10.83
CA LEU A 1077 38.47 26.84 11.21
C LEU A 1077 39.71 26.54 10.38
N ALA A 1078 40.84 26.23 11.02
CA ALA A 1078 42.08 25.90 10.32
C ALA A 1078 42.68 24.60 10.87
N THR A 1079 43.25 23.77 9.99
CA THR A 1079 44.07 22.63 10.37
C THR A 1079 45.50 22.93 9.95
N VAL A 1080 46.44 22.92 10.89
CA VAL A 1080 47.82 23.34 10.68
C VAL A 1080 48.79 22.42 11.39
N LEU A 1081 49.99 22.30 10.83
CA LEU A 1081 51.13 21.68 11.48
C LEU A 1081 51.88 22.75 12.27
N TYR A 1082 52.13 22.51 13.54
CA TYR A 1082 52.88 23.41 14.42
C TYR A 1082 54.14 22.70 14.89
N ASN A 1083 55.29 23.31 14.64
CA ASN A 1083 56.56 22.80 15.10
C ASN A 1083 56.93 23.45 16.44
N HIS A 1084 56.97 22.64 17.50
CA HIS A 1084 57.25 23.08 18.86
C HIS A 1084 58.71 23.52 19.09
N ASP A 1085 59.66 23.09 18.24
CA ASP A 1085 61.06 23.53 18.35
C ASP A 1085 61.24 24.94 17.81
N THR A 1086 60.52 25.28 16.73
CA THR A 1086 60.63 26.56 16.02
C THR A 1086 59.54 27.55 16.41
N ASN A 1087 58.49 27.10 17.11
CA ASN A 1087 57.27 27.85 17.40
C ASN A 1087 56.60 28.45 16.15
N GLN A 1088 56.69 27.76 15.01
CA GLN A 1088 56.16 28.20 13.73
C GLN A 1088 55.16 27.20 13.13
N LEU A 1089 54.27 27.72 12.29
CA LEU A 1089 53.39 26.89 11.47
C LEU A 1089 54.15 26.37 10.25
N VAL A 1090 53.95 25.09 9.91
CA VAL A 1090 54.59 24.42 8.77
C VAL A 1090 53.60 24.32 7.61
N ASN A 1091 54.03 24.76 6.42
CA ASN A 1091 53.30 24.62 5.14
C ASN A 1091 51.82 25.08 5.19
N VAL A 1092 51.56 26.25 5.77
CA VAL A 1092 50.20 26.80 5.88
C VAL A 1092 49.65 27.19 4.52
N SER A 1093 48.54 26.58 4.13
CA SER A 1093 47.77 27.00 2.95
C SER A 1093 46.48 27.67 3.38
N VAL A 1094 46.45 29.01 3.39
CA VAL A 1094 45.25 29.79 3.78
C VAL A 1094 43.99 29.42 3.00
N PRO A 1095 44.04 29.15 1.67
CA PRO A 1095 42.85 28.70 0.93
C PRO A 1095 42.14 27.48 1.53
N THR A 1096 42.84 26.65 2.30
CA THR A 1096 42.21 25.49 2.95
C THR A 1096 41.36 25.89 4.15
N PHE A 1097 41.63 27.03 4.81
CA PHE A 1097 40.94 27.44 6.04
C PHE A 1097 39.43 27.54 5.82
N GLY A 1098 38.62 26.95 6.69
CA GLY A 1098 37.16 27.02 6.74
C GLY A 1098 36.64 28.36 7.27
N ARG A 1099 35.51 28.85 6.75
CA ARG A 1099 34.83 30.06 7.22
C ARG A 1099 33.45 29.66 7.72
N LEU A 1100 33.24 29.76 9.03
CA LEU A 1100 32.08 29.16 9.71
C LEU A 1100 30.79 29.98 9.56
N LEU A 1101 30.88 31.27 9.23
CA LEU A 1101 29.73 32.17 9.07
C LEU A 1101 29.59 32.68 7.63
N ARG A 1102 28.34 32.91 7.19
CA ARG A 1102 28.04 33.50 5.86
C ARG A 1102 28.77 34.84 5.68
N TYR A 1103 29.51 34.95 4.58
CA TYR A 1103 30.39 36.08 4.27
C TYR A 1103 30.04 36.83 2.97
N THR A 1104 29.02 36.37 2.23
CA THR A 1104 28.61 36.95 0.92
C THR A 1104 28.30 38.45 1.00
N HIS A 1105 27.59 38.90 2.02
CA HIS A 1105 27.28 40.33 2.21
C HIS A 1105 28.51 41.15 2.62
N GLN A 1106 29.50 40.52 3.23
CA GLN A 1106 30.70 41.16 3.76
C GLN A 1106 31.82 41.25 2.72
N SER A 1107 31.81 40.41 1.68
CA SER A 1107 32.90 40.23 0.70
C SER A 1107 32.56 40.73 -0.71
N LYS A 1108 31.48 41.50 -0.89
CA LYS A 1108 30.99 41.99 -2.21
C LYS A 1108 32.03 42.73 -3.05
N CYS A 1109 33.02 43.32 -2.41
CA CYS A 1109 34.13 44.00 -3.03
C CYS A 1109 35.18 43.04 -3.59
N VAL A 1110 35.01 41.71 -3.58
CA VAL A 1110 35.92 40.75 -4.22
C VAL A 1110 35.10 39.86 -5.16
N LYS A 1111 35.68 39.48 -6.31
CA LYS A 1111 34.99 38.68 -7.32
C LYS A 1111 35.30 37.19 -7.19
N ASP A 1112 36.57 36.85 -6.99
CA ASP A 1112 37.08 35.49 -6.81
C ASP A 1112 36.44 34.78 -5.61
N GLY A 1113 36.03 33.51 -5.81
CA GLY A 1113 35.30 32.73 -4.82
C GLY A 1113 36.13 32.37 -3.58
N ASN A 1114 37.40 32.01 -3.77
CA ASN A 1114 38.31 31.65 -2.69
C ASN A 1114 38.68 32.88 -1.85
N ASP A 1115 38.90 34.00 -2.51
CA ASP A 1115 39.25 35.27 -1.85
C ASP A 1115 38.07 35.87 -1.07
N LYS A 1116 36.82 35.69 -1.54
CA LYS A 1116 35.62 36.15 -0.82
C LYS A 1116 35.54 35.58 0.60
N LYS A 1117 35.98 34.34 0.81
CA LYS A 1117 35.98 33.64 2.10
C LYS A 1117 36.78 34.41 3.17
N PHE A 1118 37.84 35.09 2.73
CA PHE A 1118 38.79 35.80 3.57
C PHE A 1118 38.65 37.32 3.48
N CYS A 1119 37.60 37.85 2.85
CA CYS A 1119 37.44 39.30 2.70
C CYS A 1119 36.28 39.87 3.51
N VAL A 1120 36.58 40.86 4.35
CA VAL A 1120 35.58 41.80 4.87
C VAL A 1120 35.82 43.16 4.24
N CYS A 1121 34.90 43.63 3.42
CA CYS A 1121 35.09 44.84 2.62
C CYS A 1121 35.22 46.09 3.48
N LYS A 1122 36.24 46.89 3.15
CA LYS A 1122 36.45 48.24 3.67
C LYS A 1122 35.22 49.10 3.37
N SER A 1123 34.80 49.87 4.37
CA SER A 1123 33.70 50.81 4.20
C SER A 1123 34.11 51.93 3.23
N LEU A 1124 33.32 52.18 2.18
CA LEU A 1124 33.60 53.28 1.25
C LEU A 1124 33.39 54.64 1.98
N PRO A 1125 34.34 55.59 1.90
CA PRO A 1125 34.16 56.91 2.49
C PRO A 1125 33.02 57.64 1.77
N LYS A 1126 31.95 57.96 2.51
CA LYS A 1126 30.81 58.75 2.01
C LYS A 1126 31.33 60.14 1.57
N LYS A 1127 31.35 60.41 0.26
CA LYS A 1127 31.65 61.75 -0.28
C LYS A 1127 30.61 62.76 0.21
N LYS A 1128 31.06 63.76 0.99
CA LYS A 1128 30.29 64.97 1.33
C LYS A 1128 29.96 65.76 0.06
N LYS A 1129 28.68 66.02 -0.23
CA LYS A 1129 28.29 67.12 -1.14
C LYS A 1129 27.62 68.23 -0.33
N LYS A 1130 28.19 69.44 -0.47
CA LYS A 1130 27.76 70.71 0.13
C LYS A 1130 26.42 71.18 -0.45
N ARG A 1131 25.66 71.89 0.39
CA ARG A 1131 24.44 72.64 0.07
C ARG A 1131 24.69 73.74 -0.98
N ARG A 1132 23.71 73.98 -1.85
CA ARG A 1132 23.50 75.23 -2.59
C ARG A 1132 22.07 75.72 -2.35
N ILE A 1133 21.92 77.04 -2.32
CA ILE A 1133 20.82 77.83 -1.75
C ILE A 1133 19.72 78.09 -2.83
N LEU A 1134 18.51 78.40 -2.35
CA LEU A 1134 17.38 79.15 -2.96
C LEU A 1134 16.28 78.44 -3.79
N ARG A 1135 15.05 78.72 -3.31
CA ARG A 1135 13.72 78.75 -3.94
C ARG A 1135 12.96 77.43 -4.22
N ARG A 1136 12.03 77.18 -3.29
CA ARG A 1136 10.85 76.30 -3.36
C ARG A 1136 9.95 76.62 -4.58
N ARG A 1137 9.68 75.62 -5.43
CA ARG A 1137 8.47 75.53 -6.27
C ARG A 1137 7.79 74.18 -5.98
N LYS A 1138 6.52 74.26 -5.57
CA LYS A 1138 5.62 73.22 -5.06
C LYS A 1138 5.17 72.28 -6.20
N ASN A 1139 4.82 71.02 -5.88
CA ASN A 1139 3.50 70.47 -6.25
C ASN A 1139 3.11 69.16 -5.50
N LYS A 1140 1.96 69.31 -4.82
CA LYS A 1140 1.14 68.50 -3.90
C LYS A 1140 1.03 66.97 -4.07
N PRO A 1141 1.03 66.24 -2.93
CA PRO A 1141 0.32 64.98 -2.76
C PRO A 1141 -0.86 65.12 -1.76
N ASP A 1142 -1.91 65.90 -2.09
CA ASP A 1142 -3.02 66.14 -1.15
C ASP A 1142 -4.32 65.34 -1.42
N ALA A 1143 -4.49 64.69 -2.57
CA ALA A 1143 -5.74 63.96 -2.85
C ALA A 1143 -5.82 62.59 -2.13
N LYS A 1144 -4.68 61.91 -1.93
CA LYS A 1144 -4.63 60.55 -1.37
C LYS A 1144 -4.75 60.52 0.16
N LYS A 1145 -4.25 61.55 0.84
CA LYS A 1145 -4.27 61.65 2.31
C LYS A 1145 -5.66 62.03 2.85
N GLN A 1146 -6.39 62.91 2.16
CA GLN A 1146 -7.77 63.27 2.53
C GLN A 1146 -8.78 62.14 2.31
N LYS A 1147 -8.58 61.28 1.31
CA LYS A 1147 -9.45 60.12 1.07
C LYS A 1147 -9.28 59.05 2.15
N LEU A 1148 -8.05 58.89 2.68
CA LEU A 1148 -7.74 57.96 3.76
C LEU A 1148 -8.32 58.43 5.11
N LEU A 1149 -8.25 59.73 5.41
CA LEU A 1149 -8.80 60.32 6.63
C LEU A 1149 -10.35 60.24 6.69
N LYS A 1150 -11.05 60.47 5.57
CA LYS A 1150 -12.52 60.34 5.52
C LYS A 1150 -13.02 58.90 5.71
N SER A 1151 -12.26 57.91 5.24
CA SER A 1151 -12.59 56.49 5.45
C SER A 1151 -12.35 56.04 6.89
N MET A 1152 -11.33 56.59 7.57
CA MET A 1152 -11.08 56.33 8.99
C MET A 1152 -12.16 56.91 9.91
N ASP A 1153 -12.62 58.14 9.67
CA ASP A 1153 -13.70 58.75 10.47
C ASP A 1153 -15.05 58.01 10.31
N SER A 1154 -15.32 57.47 9.12
CA SER A 1154 -16.52 56.65 8.89
C SER A 1154 -16.45 55.29 9.59
N LEU A 1155 -15.25 54.76 9.82
CA LEU A 1155 -15.05 53.50 10.53
C LEU A 1155 -15.21 53.71 12.05
N MET A 1156 -14.62 54.78 12.58
CA MET A 1156 -14.69 55.14 14.01
C MET A 1156 -16.14 55.41 14.46
N LYS A 1157 -16.95 56.11 13.64
CA LYS A 1157 -18.38 56.31 13.93
C LYS A 1157 -19.22 55.03 13.94
N LYS A 1158 -18.82 54.00 13.17
CA LYS A 1158 -19.49 52.69 13.19
C LYS A 1158 -19.10 51.88 14.43
N VAL A 1159 -17.84 51.98 14.86
CA VAL A 1159 -17.34 51.37 16.10
C VAL A 1159 -18.03 51.97 17.32
N GLU A 1160 -18.14 53.30 17.42
CA GLU A 1160 -18.88 53.97 18.51
C GLU A 1160 -20.37 53.60 18.55
N LYS A 1161 -20.99 53.34 17.40
CA LYS A 1161 -22.41 52.91 17.32
C LYS A 1161 -22.61 51.47 17.76
N ILE A 1162 -21.61 50.61 17.57
CA ILE A 1162 -21.59 49.21 18.02
C ILE A 1162 -21.30 49.13 19.54
N GLU A 1163 -20.42 50.00 20.06
CA GLU A 1163 -20.12 50.08 21.49
C GLU A 1163 -21.33 50.55 22.33
N LYS A 1164 -22.20 51.41 21.77
CA LYS A 1164 -23.42 51.89 22.46
C LYS A 1164 -24.53 50.82 22.62
N LEU A 1165 -24.53 49.73 21.84
CA LEU A 1165 -25.63 48.74 21.84
C LEU A 1165 -25.45 47.56 22.82
N ASN A 1166 -24.26 47.37 23.40
CA ASN A 1166 -23.95 46.20 24.25
C ASN A 1166 -23.65 46.55 25.73
N ALA A 1167 -24.26 47.61 26.25
CA ALA A 1167 -24.00 48.10 27.61
C ALA A 1167 -24.66 47.28 28.75
N LEU A 1168 -25.67 46.44 28.48
CA LEU A 1168 -26.41 45.71 29.52
C LEU A 1168 -25.86 44.31 29.87
N SER A 1169 -25.12 43.64 28.98
CA SER A 1169 -24.53 42.31 29.30
C SER A 1169 -23.21 42.35 30.06
N ARG A 1170 -22.50 43.49 30.12
CA ARG A 1170 -21.20 43.60 30.81
C ARG A 1170 -21.30 43.68 32.34
N GLN A 1171 -22.45 44.10 32.89
CA GLN A 1171 -22.63 44.20 34.34
C GLN A 1171 -22.95 42.84 35.00
N GLN A 1172 -23.73 41.97 34.36
CA GLN A 1172 -24.04 40.63 34.88
C GLN A 1172 -22.81 39.71 34.92
N ILE A 1173 -21.95 39.81 33.90
CA ILE A 1173 -20.68 39.08 33.84
C ILE A 1173 -19.74 39.54 34.95
N LYS A 1174 -19.70 40.85 35.28
CA LYS A 1174 -18.87 41.38 36.38
C LYS A 1174 -19.33 40.94 37.77
N VAL A 1175 -20.63 40.68 37.97
CA VAL A 1175 -21.16 40.19 39.24
C VAL A 1175 -20.83 38.70 39.45
N GLU A 1176 -20.99 37.88 38.42
CA GLU A 1176 -20.64 36.45 38.48
C GLU A 1176 -19.13 36.23 38.61
N MET A 1177 -18.30 37.07 37.96
CA MET A 1177 -16.84 37.06 38.15
C MET A 1177 -16.41 37.42 39.59
N ARG A 1178 -17.18 38.21 40.34
CA ARG A 1178 -16.86 38.49 41.76
C ARG A 1178 -17.16 37.31 42.67
N LYS A 1179 -18.28 36.62 42.46
CA LYS A 1179 -18.60 35.38 43.20
C LYS A 1179 -17.57 34.28 42.96
N LEU A 1180 -17.11 34.14 41.71
CA LEU A 1180 -16.06 33.19 41.35
C LEU A 1180 -14.74 33.53 42.05
N LYS A 1181 -14.41 34.82 42.16
CA LYS A 1181 -13.18 35.31 42.80
C LYS A 1181 -13.18 35.10 44.32
N GLU A 1182 -14.31 35.28 44.99
CA GLU A 1182 -14.45 34.98 46.42
C GLU A 1182 -14.37 33.48 46.71
N GLY A 1183 -14.97 32.63 45.86
CA GLY A 1183 -14.86 31.17 45.99
C GLY A 1183 -13.45 30.62 45.79
N ILE A 1184 -12.65 31.26 44.93
CA ILE A 1184 -11.24 30.92 44.70
C ILE A 1184 -10.36 31.33 45.89
N LEU A 1185 -10.69 32.43 46.58
CA LEU A 1185 -9.93 32.92 47.75
C LEU A 1185 -10.11 32.06 49.00
N THR A 1186 -11.13 31.21 49.06
CA THR A 1186 -11.43 30.36 50.24
C THR A 1186 -11.06 28.89 50.06
N SER A 1187 -10.50 28.48 48.91
CA SER A 1187 -10.15 27.09 48.63
C SER A 1187 -8.67 26.81 48.92
N THR A 1188 -8.39 25.87 49.83
CA THR A 1188 -7.06 25.63 50.41
C THR A 1188 -6.29 24.45 49.79
N THR A 1189 -6.54 24.06 48.54
CA THR A 1189 -5.80 22.93 47.94
C THR A 1189 -5.41 23.14 46.47
N ALA A 1190 -4.11 22.94 46.23
CA ALA A 1190 -3.40 22.66 44.97
C ALA A 1190 -2.93 23.85 44.09
N PRO A 1191 -1.62 24.16 44.10
CA PRO A 1191 -0.97 25.03 43.11
C PRO A 1191 -0.62 24.29 41.81
N GLU A 1192 -0.31 25.10 40.79
CA GLU A 1192 0.27 24.79 39.46
C GLU A 1192 -0.72 24.60 38.30
N TRP A 1193 -1.09 25.71 37.65
CA TRP A 1193 -0.87 25.99 36.23
C TRP A 1193 -1.25 27.44 35.90
N ILE A 1194 -0.52 28.05 34.93
CA ILE A 1194 -0.77 29.33 34.22
C ILE A 1194 0.15 30.49 34.63
N THR A 1195 1.22 30.66 33.84
CA THR A 1195 1.89 31.92 33.48
C THR A 1195 2.70 31.59 32.22
N TYR A 1196 2.70 32.25 31.06
CA TYR A 1196 2.12 33.49 30.53
C TYR A 1196 2.16 33.32 28.99
N LEU A 1197 1.13 33.75 28.27
CA LEU A 1197 1.21 34.13 26.84
C LEU A 1197 0.75 35.58 26.77
N GLU A 1198 1.65 36.51 26.41
CA GLU A 1198 1.34 37.61 25.50
C GLU A 1198 2.61 38.13 24.81
N PRO A 1199 2.49 38.72 23.60
CA PRO A 1199 3.50 38.71 22.56
C PRO A 1199 4.19 40.06 22.36
N SER A 1200 5.51 40.06 22.16
CA SER A 1200 6.24 41.24 21.67
C SER A 1200 6.65 41.08 20.21
N THR A 1201 6.21 42.03 19.41
CA THR A 1201 6.52 42.22 18.00
C THR A 1201 7.91 42.84 17.82
N THR A 1202 8.83 42.18 17.13
CA THR A 1202 9.78 42.82 16.17
C THR A 1202 10.42 41.75 15.26
N PRO A 1203 10.80 42.10 14.01
CA PRO A 1203 11.21 41.14 12.98
C PRO A 1203 12.70 40.83 13.09
N MET A 1204 13.06 39.55 13.29
CA MET A 1204 14.45 39.08 13.19
C MET A 1204 14.60 38.06 12.07
N SER A 1205 15.21 38.51 10.98
CA SER A 1205 16.11 37.68 10.18
C SER A 1205 17.42 37.47 10.95
N ASP A 1206 18.02 36.28 10.77
CA ASP A 1206 19.38 35.88 11.18
C ASP A 1206 19.59 35.44 12.66
N VAL A 1207 19.48 34.13 12.90
CA VAL A 1207 20.18 33.36 13.97
C VAL A 1207 20.45 31.96 13.38
N ILE A 1208 21.64 31.64 12.85
CA ILE A 1208 22.79 30.99 13.51
C ILE A 1208 22.40 29.74 14.32
N GLU A 1209 22.37 28.58 13.66
CA GLU A 1209 22.40 27.26 14.29
C GLU A 1209 23.81 26.98 14.84
N THR A 1210 23.94 26.88 16.16
CA THR A 1210 25.07 26.22 16.82
C THR A 1210 24.56 24.94 17.46
N HIS A 1211 25.08 23.81 16.98
CA HIS A 1211 24.95 22.52 17.65
C HIS A 1211 25.70 22.54 18.98
N VAL A 1212 24.98 22.40 20.10
CA VAL A 1212 25.53 21.93 21.38
C VAL A 1212 24.53 20.94 21.95
N ASN A 1213 24.98 19.69 22.12
CA ASN A 1213 24.29 18.66 22.90
C ASN A 1213 24.36 19.03 24.38
N PHE A 1214 23.22 19.19 25.05
CA PHE A 1214 23.10 18.95 26.48
C PHE A 1214 21.70 18.39 26.78
N PRO A 1215 21.58 17.33 27.60
CA PRO A 1215 20.31 16.70 27.94
C PRO A 1215 19.63 17.48 29.07
N LEU A 1216 18.34 17.75 28.93
CA LEU A 1216 17.51 18.23 30.03
C LEU A 1216 16.21 17.43 30.08
N THR A 1217 16.19 16.54 31.07
CA THR A 1217 15.00 15.97 31.69
C THR A 1217 14.13 17.05 32.31
N LEU A 1218 12.82 17.05 31.98
CA LEU A 1218 11.67 17.01 32.90
C LEU A 1218 10.42 17.65 32.29
N ASN A 1219 9.32 16.90 32.44
CA ASN A 1219 7.93 17.34 32.69
C ASN A 1219 7.38 18.58 31.95
N PHE A 1220 6.49 18.33 31.00
CA PHE A 1220 5.06 18.62 31.16
C PHE A 1220 4.21 17.61 30.39
#